data_AF-A0A4Y8UKM2-F1
#
_entry.id   AF-A0A4Y8UKM2-F1
#
_cell.length_a   1.000
_cell.length_b   1.000
_cell.length_c   1.000
_cell.angle_alpha   90.00
_cell.angle_beta   90.00
_cell.angle_gamma   90.00
#
_symmetry.space_group_name_H-M   'P 1'
#
loop_
_entity.id
_entity.type
_entity.pdbx_description
1 polymer ?
#
loop_
_entity_poly.entity_id
_entity_poly.type
_entity_poly.pdbx_seq_one_letter_code
_entity_poly.pdbx_strand_id
1 'polypeptide(L)'
;MKNNYLRLSKDADGILEISFDQSGSSVNTMGSDYDEAMREVMALIEQRLQNETIKGIYVCSAKPGQFFAGGDIKEMLEMELDCSAERRAEMYQAILATKSVFRRLETLGVPVAVGINGACLGGGYEIALSCHYRVAVKGVQVGLPESAIGLMPGAGGVVRLTYLLGIQAALPLIAQGKRLRAEKALSLGLVDEVVDDEEQLAAAAKHWILSHPQYAQPWDRNDYKLPGGDHSQKEIQNFLYFGPANVLKMTKGLMPAQQAIFACVSDIARVDFDTAQKIEARYFLSLLLDQTARNMMLAFFVQMERVNRGGSRPEKIAMKKFSRIGIIGAGQMGAGIAVVAAQRGIDVVLKDVDMERAQQGLHYCAESLRNNPRVNEQQAESYLNRITVVDQYQALDSCQLVIEAVFESRAVKAEVTKLTEAVLPATAVFATNTSALPITELAHASCRAENFIGMHFFSPAEKMPLVEIICGIKTSEVTLAAAFDLAQQLGKTPIVVNDGPGFFTSRVISRTISQSAEMVVEGINPVLIEAAARDNGSPVGPLAAIDEISQETAYKNGLQVKADVEAQGGVWQQNVTATLMDTLVNQHNRRGKRYGGGYYDYPKDQPKRLWPGLQALFAPDGYTDIPYQDIKDRLLFSQSLEAVRALQEGVLRTVADGNIGSILGIGFPAQSGGVLQFINAYGVEAFIARSEELATRYGDAFTVPQLLYDKARANQQFL
;
A
#
# COMPACT_ATOMS: atom_id res chain seq x y z
N MET A 1 10.38 -37.61 -11.93
CA MET A 1 10.79 -36.24 -11.56
C MET A 1 11.32 -36.31 -10.14
N LYS A 2 12.44 -35.62 -9.86
CA LYS A 2 13.05 -35.65 -8.52
C LYS A 2 12.25 -34.83 -7.49
N ASN A 3 11.50 -33.84 -7.96
CA ASN A 3 10.60 -33.02 -7.16
C ASN A 3 9.14 -33.19 -7.64
N ASN A 4 8.18 -33.18 -6.70
CA ASN A 4 6.73 -33.36 -6.95
C ASN A 4 6.01 -32.05 -7.33
N TYR A 5 6.74 -30.98 -7.64
CA TYR A 5 6.17 -29.67 -7.97
C TYR A 5 5.29 -29.69 -9.23
N LEU A 6 5.70 -30.48 -10.24
CA LEU A 6 5.00 -30.61 -11.52
C LEU A 6 4.51 -32.03 -11.73
N ARG A 7 3.33 -32.16 -12.33
CA ARG A 7 2.83 -33.42 -12.88
C ARG A 7 2.76 -33.30 -14.39
N LEU A 8 3.30 -34.29 -15.09
CA LEU A 8 3.22 -34.42 -16.53
C LEU A 8 2.41 -35.67 -16.86
N SER A 9 1.30 -35.51 -17.57
CA SER A 9 0.49 -36.64 -18.07
C SER A 9 0.21 -36.49 -19.56
N LYS A 10 -0.24 -37.57 -20.21
CA LYS A 10 -0.70 -37.54 -21.60
C LYS A 10 -2.13 -38.07 -21.63
N ASP A 11 -3.03 -37.35 -22.26
CA ASP A 11 -4.42 -37.79 -22.42
C ASP A 11 -4.63 -38.65 -23.66
N ALA A 12 -5.87 -39.13 -23.84
CA ALA A 12 -6.25 -40.02 -24.94
C ALA A 12 -6.16 -39.34 -26.31
N ASP A 13 -6.24 -38.00 -26.38
CA ASP A 13 -6.15 -37.23 -27.62
C ASP A 13 -4.70 -36.97 -28.04
N GLY A 14 -3.73 -37.29 -27.17
CA GLY A 14 -2.31 -37.13 -27.41
C GLY A 14 -1.78 -35.75 -27.00
N ILE A 15 -2.48 -35.06 -26.10
CA ILE A 15 -2.06 -33.78 -25.52
C ILE A 15 -1.29 -34.05 -24.23
N LEU A 16 -0.15 -33.36 -24.05
CA LEU A 16 0.59 -33.39 -22.79
C LEU A 16 0.01 -32.35 -21.83
N GLU A 17 -0.21 -32.74 -20.59
CA GLU A 17 -0.72 -31.85 -19.55
C GLU A 17 0.35 -31.58 -18.49
N ILE A 18 0.73 -30.31 -18.35
CA ILE A 18 1.64 -29.79 -17.31
C ILE A 18 0.78 -29.19 -16.21
N SER A 19 0.73 -29.84 -15.05
CA SER A 19 -0.03 -29.35 -13.89
C SER A 19 0.92 -28.89 -12.79
N PHE A 20 0.82 -27.61 -12.39
CA PHE A 20 1.51 -27.06 -11.22
C PHE A 20 0.82 -27.50 -9.92
N ASP A 21 1.61 -28.03 -8.98
CA ASP A 21 1.14 -28.41 -7.65
C ASP A 21 2.28 -28.38 -6.62
N GLN A 22 2.67 -27.17 -6.19
CA GLN A 22 3.71 -27.01 -5.18
C GLN A 22 3.31 -27.71 -3.87
N SER A 23 4.07 -28.73 -3.48
CA SER A 23 3.79 -29.52 -2.28
C SER A 23 3.94 -28.67 -1.01
N GLY A 24 3.00 -28.82 -0.07
CA GLY A 24 3.03 -28.09 1.20
C GLY A 24 2.67 -26.60 1.14
N SER A 25 2.33 -26.07 -0.04
CA SER A 25 1.92 -24.67 -0.23
C SER A 25 0.48 -24.58 -0.74
N SER A 26 -0.24 -23.52 -0.33
CA SER A 26 -1.55 -23.17 -0.86
C SER A 26 -1.49 -22.48 -2.22
N VAL A 27 -0.29 -22.07 -2.66
CA VAL A 27 -0.04 -21.33 -3.90
C VAL A 27 1.19 -21.89 -4.60
N ASN A 28 1.24 -21.80 -5.93
CA ASN A 28 2.46 -22.07 -6.70
C ASN A 28 3.35 -20.82 -6.81
N THR A 29 4.66 -20.93 -6.57
CA THR A 29 5.67 -19.86 -6.70
C THR A 29 6.88 -20.24 -7.55
N MET A 30 7.51 -19.24 -8.18
CA MET A 30 8.72 -19.39 -8.98
C MET A 30 9.93 -19.19 -8.07
N GLY A 31 10.34 -20.29 -7.43
CA GLY A 31 11.57 -20.42 -6.64
C GLY A 31 12.44 -21.58 -7.14
N SER A 32 13.43 -21.98 -6.35
CA SER A 32 14.42 -22.98 -6.77
C SER A 32 13.81 -24.34 -7.18
N ASP A 33 12.81 -24.81 -6.43
CA ASP A 33 12.09 -26.06 -6.70
C ASP A 33 11.35 -26.05 -8.04
N TYR A 34 10.76 -24.90 -8.37
CA TYR A 34 10.09 -24.68 -9.65
C TYR A 34 11.08 -24.70 -10.80
N ASP A 35 12.22 -24.02 -10.65
CA ASP A 35 13.24 -23.95 -11.71
C ASP A 35 13.85 -25.32 -12.01
N GLU A 36 14.07 -26.17 -11.00
CA GLU A 36 14.47 -27.56 -11.20
C GLU A 36 13.37 -28.35 -11.93
N ALA A 37 12.13 -28.31 -11.42
CA ALA A 37 11.02 -29.07 -11.97
C ALA A 37 10.72 -28.70 -13.43
N MET A 38 10.70 -27.40 -13.76
CA MET A 38 10.46 -26.93 -15.13
C MET A 38 11.58 -27.37 -16.08
N ARG A 39 12.85 -27.35 -15.66
CA ARG A 39 13.96 -27.84 -16.49
C ARG A 39 13.84 -29.34 -16.76
N GLU A 40 13.49 -30.14 -15.75
CA GLU A 40 13.24 -31.58 -15.91
C GLU A 40 12.06 -31.85 -16.87
N VAL A 41 10.94 -31.16 -16.67
CA VAL A 41 9.73 -31.31 -17.50
C VAL A 41 10.01 -30.91 -18.94
N MET A 42 10.70 -29.80 -19.18
CA MET A 42 11.02 -29.37 -20.54
C MET A 42 11.91 -30.37 -21.27
N ALA A 43 12.94 -30.91 -20.61
CA ALA A 43 13.79 -31.95 -21.20
C ALA A 43 13.00 -33.23 -21.52
N LEU A 44 12.08 -33.63 -20.64
CA LEU A 44 11.22 -34.78 -20.86
C LEU A 44 10.23 -34.56 -22.02
N ILE A 45 9.63 -33.38 -22.13
CA ILE A 45 8.72 -33.04 -23.23
C ILE A 45 9.45 -33.12 -24.57
N GLU A 46 10.65 -32.53 -24.67
CA GLU A 46 11.47 -32.59 -25.89
C GLU A 46 11.85 -34.03 -26.25
N GLN A 47 12.21 -34.85 -25.25
CA GLN A 47 12.46 -36.27 -25.47
C GLN A 47 11.20 -37.00 -25.98
N ARG A 48 10.02 -36.71 -25.44
CA ARG A 48 8.78 -37.34 -25.88
C ARG A 48 8.36 -36.91 -27.27
N LEU A 49 8.58 -35.66 -27.66
CA LEU A 49 8.33 -35.18 -29.02
C LEU A 49 9.17 -35.91 -30.08
N GLN A 50 10.36 -36.39 -29.72
CA GLN A 50 11.20 -37.19 -30.62
C GLN A 50 10.71 -38.64 -30.77
N ASN A 51 9.98 -39.16 -29.79
CA ASN A 51 9.63 -40.59 -29.70
C ASN A 51 8.13 -40.89 -29.86
N GLU A 52 7.27 -39.87 -29.74
CA GLU A 52 5.83 -40.02 -29.73
C GLU A 52 5.15 -38.92 -30.57
N THR A 53 3.98 -39.22 -31.12
CA THR A 53 3.08 -38.18 -31.62
C THR A 53 2.42 -37.45 -30.45
N ILE A 54 2.77 -36.17 -30.28
CA ILE A 54 2.16 -35.23 -29.34
C ILE A 54 1.46 -34.15 -30.17
N LYS A 55 0.18 -33.88 -29.87
CA LYS A 55 -0.62 -32.90 -30.62
C LYS A 55 -0.55 -31.48 -30.05
N GLY A 56 -0.11 -31.35 -28.79
CA GLY A 56 0.02 -30.06 -28.12
C GLY A 56 0.26 -30.21 -26.62
N ILE A 57 0.34 -29.08 -25.93
CA ILE A 57 0.59 -28.99 -24.50
C ILE A 57 -0.52 -28.15 -23.84
N TYR A 58 -1.12 -28.66 -22.78
CA TYR A 58 -2.03 -27.94 -21.90
C TYR A 58 -1.34 -27.65 -20.57
N VAL A 59 -1.31 -26.38 -20.16
CA VAL A 59 -0.72 -25.93 -18.89
C VAL A 59 -1.84 -25.55 -17.92
N CYS A 60 -1.81 -26.08 -16.70
CA CYS A 60 -2.84 -25.85 -15.70
C CYS A 60 -2.27 -25.83 -14.27
N SER A 61 -3.12 -25.50 -13.29
CA SER A 61 -2.81 -25.54 -11.87
C SER A 61 -3.74 -26.52 -11.18
N ALA A 62 -3.22 -27.32 -10.25
CA ALA A 62 -4.02 -28.15 -9.36
C ALA A 62 -4.46 -27.41 -8.08
N LYS A 63 -4.05 -26.15 -7.89
CA LYS A 63 -4.43 -25.34 -6.73
C LYS A 63 -5.81 -24.71 -6.95
N PRO A 64 -6.79 -24.90 -6.04
CA PRO A 64 -8.13 -24.32 -6.20
C PRO A 64 -8.10 -22.78 -6.18
N GLY A 65 -8.71 -22.14 -7.17
CA GLY A 65 -8.83 -20.68 -7.22
C GLY A 65 -7.50 -19.92 -7.32
N GLN A 66 -6.39 -20.63 -7.60
CA GLN A 66 -5.06 -20.04 -7.76
C GLN A 66 -4.32 -20.73 -8.90
N PHE A 67 -3.86 -19.93 -9.86
CA PHE A 67 -3.03 -20.45 -10.93
C PHE A 67 -1.56 -20.46 -10.49
N PHE A 68 -1.01 -19.26 -10.25
CA PHE A 68 0.40 -19.08 -9.91
C PHE A 68 0.64 -17.67 -9.32
N ALA A 69 1.40 -17.58 -8.22
CA ALA A 69 1.49 -16.37 -7.38
C ALA A 69 2.66 -15.44 -7.73
N GLY A 70 3.60 -15.90 -8.58
CA GLY A 70 4.76 -15.14 -9.04
C GLY A 70 6.07 -15.65 -8.45
N GLY A 71 7.11 -14.80 -8.45
CA GLY A 71 8.43 -15.12 -7.88
C GLY A 71 8.41 -15.29 -6.36
N ASP A 72 9.38 -16.06 -5.84
CA ASP A 72 9.58 -16.15 -4.39
C ASP A 72 10.29 -14.89 -3.85
N ILE A 73 9.49 -13.94 -3.35
CA ILE A 73 10.01 -12.68 -2.80
C ILE A 73 10.87 -12.90 -1.55
N LYS A 74 10.66 -13.99 -0.80
CA LYS A 74 11.49 -14.26 0.40
C LYS A 74 12.91 -14.62 -0.01
N GLU A 75 13.07 -15.50 -1.00
CA GLU A 75 14.38 -15.81 -1.58
C GLU A 75 15.07 -14.53 -2.11
N MET A 76 14.32 -13.62 -2.74
CA MET A 76 14.87 -12.34 -3.23
C MET A 76 15.34 -11.40 -2.10
N LEU A 77 14.61 -11.36 -0.98
CA LEU A 77 14.95 -10.52 0.18
C LEU A 77 16.20 -11.01 0.91
N GLU A 78 16.56 -12.29 0.79
CA GLU A 78 17.74 -12.90 1.39
C GLU A 78 19.02 -12.67 0.57
N MET A 79 18.91 -12.19 -0.68
CA MET A 79 20.07 -11.94 -1.55
C MET A 79 20.97 -10.83 -0.97
N GLU A 80 22.26 -10.83 -1.29
CA GLU A 80 23.14 -9.69 -0.98
C GLU A 80 22.99 -8.61 -2.05
N LEU A 81 22.79 -7.34 -1.63
CA LEU A 81 22.71 -6.21 -2.56
C LEU A 81 24.08 -5.84 -3.13
N ASP A 82 25.11 -5.83 -2.28
CA ASP A 82 26.49 -5.61 -2.69
C ASP A 82 27.20 -6.96 -2.88
N CYS A 83 27.19 -7.44 -4.12
CA CYS A 83 27.80 -8.70 -4.50
C CYS A 83 28.95 -8.51 -5.51
N SER A 84 29.82 -9.51 -5.64
CA SER A 84 30.95 -9.46 -6.58
C SER A 84 30.48 -9.45 -8.05
N ALA A 85 31.38 -9.09 -8.98
CA ALA A 85 31.06 -9.11 -10.40
C ALA A 85 30.73 -10.53 -10.90
N GLU A 86 31.43 -11.53 -10.38
CA GLU A 86 31.20 -12.95 -10.66
C GLU A 86 29.81 -13.37 -10.19
N ARG A 87 29.44 -12.99 -8.95
CA ARG A 87 28.10 -13.31 -8.42
C ARG A 87 27.00 -12.64 -9.23
N ARG A 88 27.17 -11.37 -9.64
CA ARG A 88 26.22 -10.70 -10.56
C ARG A 88 26.09 -11.43 -11.89
N ALA A 89 27.19 -11.93 -12.45
CA ALA A 89 27.16 -12.70 -13.69
C ALA A 89 26.41 -14.02 -13.52
N GLU A 90 26.61 -14.74 -12.41
CA GLU A 90 25.84 -15.94 -12.07
C GLU A 90 24.33 -15.66 -11.97
N MET A 91 23.95 -14.60 -11.24
CA MET A 91 22.56 -14.20 -11.10
C MET A 91 21.93 -13.86 -12.45
N TYR A 92 22.65 -13.12 -13.31
CA TYR A 92 22.20 -12.84 -14.67
C TYR A 92 21.99 -14.12 -15.48
N GLN A 93 22.90 -15.08 -15.41
CA GLN A 93 22.75 -16.37 -16.09
C GLN A 93 21.57 -17.19 -15.54
N ALA A 94 21.33 -17.15 -14.22
CA ALA A 94 20.18 -17.80 -13.60
C ALA A 94 18.86 -17.21 -14.13
N ILE A 95 18.75 -15.88 -14.20
CA ILE A 95 17.58 -15.19 -14.78
C ILE A 95 17.37 -15.62 -16.24
N LEU A 96 18.45 -15.65 -17.04
CA LEU A 96 18.36 -16.14 -18.43
C LEU A 96 17.96 -17.61 -18.52
N ALA A 97 18.42 -18.46 -17.60
CA ALA A 97 18.06 -19.87 -17.55
C ALA A 97 16.55 -20.05 -17.31
N THR A 98 15.97 -19.31 -16.36
CA THR A 98 14.51 -19.31 -16.13
C THR A 98 13.76 -18.87 -17.39
N LYS A 99 14.20 -17.79 -18.05
CA LYS A 99 13.59 -17.28 -19.29
C LYS A 99 13.70 -18.26 -20.46
N SER A 100 14.79 -19.01 -20.54
CA SER A 100 15.04 -19.98 -21.61
C SER A 100 14.00 -21.10 -21.63
N VAL A 101 13.47 -21.50 -20.48
CA VAL A 101 12.41 -22.51 -20.36
C VAL A 101 11.15 -22.02 -21.07
N PHE A 102 10.78 -20.76 -20.89
CA PHE A 102 9.59 -20.18 -21.53
C PHE A 102 9.79 -20.01 -23.03
N ARG A 103 11.00 -19.61 -23.43
CA ARG A 103 11.33 -19.53 -24.86
C ARG A 103 11.26 -20.89 -25.53
N ARG A 104 11.78 -21.94 -24.87
CA ARG A 104 11.64 -23.33 -25.34
C ARG A 104 10.16 -23.72 -25.43
N LEU A 105 9.33 -23.35 -24.44
CA LEU A 105 7.88 -23.58 -24.43
C LEU A 105 7.16 -22.94 -25.62
N GLU A 106 7.56 -21.74 -26.02
CA GLU A 106 7.02 -21.06 -27.20
C GLU A 106 7.42 -21.73 -28.51
N THR A 107 8.65 -22.25 -28.61
CA THR A 107 9.24 -22.69 -29.88
C THR A 107 9.29 -24.21 -30.05
N LEU A 108 8.54 -25.01 -29.27
CA LEU A 108 8.56 -26.49 -29.39
C LEU A 108 8.06 -27.03 -30.73
N GLY A 109 7.32 -26.23 -31.51
CA GLY A 109 6.72 -26.66 -32.77
C GLY A 109 5.39 -27.38 -32.60
N VAL A 110 4.79 -27.36 -31.40
CA VAL A 110 3.42 -27.81 -31.13
C VAL A 110 2.61 -26.69 -30.44
N PRO A 111 1.28 -26.63 -30.61
CA PRO A 111 0.45 -25.65 -29.91
C PRO A 111 0.50 -25.83 -28.39
N VAL A 112 0.43 -24.71 -27.66
CA VAL A 112 0.51 -24.68 -26.20
C VAL A 112 -0.61 -23.78 -25.69
N ALA A 113 -1.54 -24.32 -24.91
CA ALA A 113 -2.62 -23.55 -24.30
C ALA A 113 -2.54 -23.61 -22.77
N VAL A 114 -2.98 -22.54 -22.10
CA VAL A 114 -3.05 -22.45 -20.64
C VAL A 114 -4.48 -22.25 -20.16
N GLY A 115 -4.85 -22.98 -19.11
CA GLY A 115 -6.11 -22.79 -18.37
C GLY A 115 -5.87 -22.02 -17.07
N ILE A 116 -6.46 -20.84 -16.95
CA ILE A 116 -6.32 -19.93 -15.81
C ILE A 116 -7.55 -20.06 -14.92
N ASN A 117 -7.45 -20.92 -13.90
CA ASN A 117 -8.52 -21.20 -12.93
C ASN A 117 -8.63 -20.18 -11.80
N GLY A 118 -7.61 -19.33 -11.62
CA GLY A 118 -7.54 -18.42 -10.49
C GLY A 118 -6.61 -17.24 -10.73
N ALA A 119 -6.21 -16.58 -9.64
CA ALA A 119 -5.27 -15.46 -9.71
C ALA A 119 -3.97 -15.91 -10.43
N CYS A 120 -3.64 -15.19 -11.50
CA CYS A 120 -2.49 -15.43 -12.37
C CYS A 120 -1.72 -14.12 -12.50
N LEU A 121 -0.80 -13.89 -11.56
CA LEU A 121 -0.13 -12.61 -11.39
C LEU A 121 1.39 -12.77 -11.49
N GLY A 122 2.04 -11.74 -11.99
CA GLY A 122 3.49 -11.65 -12.11
C GLY A 122 4.07 -12.80 -12.92
N GLY A 123 5.07 -13.51 -12.36
CA GLY A 123 5.65 -14.71 -12.98
C GLY A 123 4.63 -15.75 -13.45
N GLY A 124 3.48 -15.87 -12.78
CA GLY A 124 2.37 -16.72 -13.24
C GLY A 124 1.78 -16.28 -14.57
N TYR A 125 1.62 -14.98 -14.73
CA TYR A 125 1.16 -14.40 -15.98
C TYR A 125 2.26 -14.38 -17.05
N GLU A 126 3.53 -14.32 -16.66
CA GLU A 126 4.66 -14.50 -17.59
C GLU A 126 4.67 -15.92 -18.21
N ILE A 127 4.33 -16.95 -17.42
CA ILE A 127 4.09 -18.32 -17.93
C ILE A 127 2.93 -18.31 -18.93
N ALA A 128 1.79 -17.70 -18.57
CA ALA A 128 0.62 -17.65 -19.43
C ALA A 128 0.87 -16.89 -20.75
N LEU A 129 1.66 -15.82 -20.70
CA LEU A 129 2.08 -15.05 -21.89
C LEU A 129 3.02 -15.86 -22.79
N SER A 130 3.78 -16.82 -22.25
CA SER A 130 4.60 -17.73 -23.06
C SER A 130 3.79 -18.82 -23.78
N CYS A 131 2.56 -19.07 -23.34
CA CYS A 131 1.65 -19.99 -24.04
C CYS A 131 1.06 -19.31 -25.29
N HIS A 132 0.62 -20.10 -26.26
CA HIS A 132 0.01 -19.59 -27.50
C HIS A 132 -1.43 -19.14 -27.30
N TYR A 133 -2.17 -19.80 -26.40
CA TYR A 133 -3.58 -19.53 -26.14
C TYR A 133 -3.89 -19.55 -24.64
N ARG A 134 -4.67 -18.58 -24.16
CA ARG A 134 -5.02 -18.38 -22.75
C ARG A 134 -6.53 -18.41 -22.58
N VAL A 135 -7.02 -19.43 -21.86
CA VAL A 135 -8.42 -19.54 -21.44
C VAL A 135 -8.50 -19.20 -19.96
N ALA A 136 -9.41 -18.32 -19.54
CA ALA A 136 -9.55 -17.91 -18.16
C ALA A 136 -10.97 -18.04 -17.63
N VAL A 137 -11.13 -18.38 -16.34
CA VAL A 137 -12.43 -18.36 -15.69
C VAL A 137 -12.90 -16.91 -15.50
N LYS A 138 -14.20 -16.68 -15.64
CA LYS A 138 -14.82 -15.37 -15.44
C LYS A 138 -14.42 -14.73 -14.10
N GLY A 139 -14.10 -13.44 -14.14
CA GLY A 139 -13.75 -12.65 -12.96
C GLY A 139 -12.35 -12.88 -12.37
N VAL A 140 -11.59 -13.91 -12.80
CA VAL A 140 -10.21 -14.11 -12.31
C VAL A 140 -9.32 -12.95 -12.71
N GLN A 141 -8.28 -12.70 -11.92
CA GLN A 141 -7.38 -11.57 -12.13
C GLN A 141 -6.08 -12.00 -12.79
N VAL A 142 -5.68 -11.26 -13.83
CA VAL A 142 -4.41 -11.39 -14.54
C VAL A 142 -3.63 -10.08 -14.54
N GLY A 143 -2.30 -10.15 -14.61
CA GLY A 143 -1.45 -8.97 -14.79
C GLY A 143 -0.05 -9.08 -14.18
N LEU A 144 0.71 -8.00 -14.28
CA LEU A 144 2.12 -7.90 -13.88
C LEU A 144 2.29 -6.83 -12.78
N PRO A 145 2.04 -7.15 -11.50
CA PRO A 145 1.98 -6.19 -10.40
C PRO A 145 3.35 -5.82 -9.80
N GLU A 146 4.48 -6.28 -10.35
CA GLU A 146 5.83 -6.16 -9.78
C GLU A 146 6.23 -4.72 -9.45
N SER A 147 5.78 -3.75 -10.25
CA SER A 147 6.08 -2.32 -10.04
C SER A 147 5.50 -1.76 -8.74
N ALA A 148 4.45 -2.37 -8.20
CA ALA A 148 3.86 -1.98 -6.93
C ALA A 148 4.73 -2.37 -5.72
N ILE A 149 5.67 -3.31 -5.90
CA ILE A 149 6.60 -3.78 -4.86
C ILE A 149 8.05 -3.38 -5.15
N GLY A 150 8.27 -2.45 -6.08
CA GLY A 150 9.60 -1.93 -6.41
C GLY A 150 10.40 -2.79 -7.39
N LEU A 151 9.77 -3.76 -8.05
CA LEU A 151 10.39 -4.62 -9.07
C LEU A 151 9.82 -4.37 -10.48
N MET A 152 10.26 -5.18 -11.44
CA MET A 152 9.65 -5.32 -12.74
C MET A 152 9.49 -6.82 -13.07
N PRO A 153 8.66 -7.21 -14.05
CA PRO A 153 8.64 -8.57 -14.56
C PRO A 153 10.03 -9.00 -15.03
N GLY A 154 10.46 -10.20 -14.63
CA GLY A 154 11.82 -10.70 -14.85
C GLY A 154 11.91 -11.93 -15.76
N ALA A 155 10.78 -12.60 -16.02
CA ALA A 155 10.72 -13.83 -16.79
C ALA A 155 10.19 -13.61 -18.23
N GLY A 156 10.27 -12.37 -18.75
CA GLY A 156 9.95 -11.99 -20.12
C GLY A 156 8.60 -11.31 -20.30
N GLY A 157 7.93 -10.93 -19.20
CA GLY A 157 6.65 -10.26 -19.20
C GLY A 157 6.69 -8.87 -19.82
N VAL A 158 7.76 -8.09 -19.60
CA VAL A 158 7.92 -6.77 -20.24
C VAL A 158 8.09 -6.96 -21.74
N VAL A 159 8.90 -7.93 -22.14
CA VAL A 159 9.10 -8.28 -23.56
C VAL A 159 7.80 -8.69 -24.21
N ARG A 160 7.15 -9.75 -23.72
CA ARG A 160 5.94 -10.31 -24.35
C ARG A 160 4.80 -9.30 -24.41
N LEU A 161 4.57 -8.55 -23.34
CA LEU A 161 3.47 -7.58 -23.34
C LEU A 161 3.74 -6.42 -24.31
N THR A 162 4.99 -5.98 -24.41
CA THR A 162 5.39 -4.93 -25.36
C THR A 162 5.27 -5.41 -26.80
N TYR A 163 5.67 -6.65 -27.09
CA TYR A 163 5.55 -7.21 -28.45
C TYR A 163 4.11 -7.57 -28.81
N LEU A 164 3.26 -7.87 -27.82
CA LEU A 164 1.84 -8.16 -28.04
C LEU A 164 1.00 -6.89 -28.27
N LEU A 165 1.27 -5.81 -27.53
CA LEU A 165 0.41 -4.62 -27.52
C LEU A 165 1.05 -3.35 -28.08
N GLY A 166 2.38 -3.33 -28.22
CA GLY A 166 3.14 -2.13 -28.50
C GLY A 166 3.50 -1.31 -27.26
N ILE A 167 4.41 -0.34 -27.45
CA ILE A 167 5.00 0.50 -26.39
C ILE A 167 3.92 1.21 -25.56
N GLN A 168 3.00 1.93 -26.21
CA GLN A 168 2.05 2.81 -25.54
C GLN A 168 0.99 2.06 -24.73
N ALA A 169 0.55 0.89 -25.21
CA ALA A 169 -0.47 0.10 -24.56
C ALA A 169 0.11 -0.80 -23.44
N ALA A 170 1.32 -1.34 -23.62
CA ALA A 170 1.97 -2.19 -22.62
C ALA A 170 2.46 -1.40 -21.40
N LEU A 171 3.09 -0.24 -21.61
CA LEU A 171 3.73 0.52 -20.54
C LEU A 171 2.82 0.83 -19.33
N PRO A 172 1.59 1.35 -19.47
CA PRO A 172 0.73 1.63 -18.32
C PRO A 172 0.23 0.36 -17.61
N LEU A 173 0.23 -0.80 -18.27
CA LEU A 173 -0.11 -2.08 -17.61
C LEU A 173 1.02 -2.50 -16.67
N ILE A 174 2.27 -2.36 -17.13
CA ILE A 174 3.48 -2.80 -16.39
C ILE A 174 3.87 -1.77 -15.32
N ALA A 175 4.03 -0.50 -15.70
CA ALA A 175 4.53 0.56 -14.81
C ALA A 175 3.58 0.91 -13.66
N GLN A 176 2.27 0.66 -13.82
CA GLN A 176 1.26 0.85 -12.78
C GLN A 176 0.84 -0.46 -12.10
N GLY A 177 1.37 -1.60 -12.54
CA GLY A 177 1.09 -2.90 -11.94
C GLY A 177 -0.38 -3.31 -12.04
N LYS A 178 -1.04 -3.02 -13.18
CA LYS A 178 -2.50 -3.18 -13.31
C LYS A 178 -2.90 -4.65 -13.23
N ARG A 179 -3.89 -4.92 -12.39
CA ARG A 179 -4.60 -6.20 -12.31
C ARG A 179 -5.92 -6.07 -13.05
N LEU A 180 -6.14 -6.92 -14.05
CA LEU A 180 -7.33 -6.90 -14.90
C LEU A 180 -8.16 -8.14 -14.61
N ARG A 181 -9.49 -7.98 -14.56
CA ARG A 181 -10.39 -9.13 -14.62
C ARG A 181 -10.35 -9.74 -16.03
N ALA A 182 -10.56 -11.05 -16.12
CA ALA A 182 -10.47 -11.84 -17.34
C ALA A 182 -11.23 -11.23 -18.53
N GLU A 183 -12.43 -10.69 -18.31
CA GLU A 183 -13.26 -10.07 -19.35
C GLU A 183 -12.62 -8.80 -19.92
N LYS A 184 -11.99 -8.00 -19.05
CA LYS A 184 -11.26 -6.81 -19.49
C LYS A 184 -9.96 -7.21 -20.20
N ALA A 185 -9.28 -8.24 -19.71
CA ALA A 185 -8.09 -8.79 -20.36
C ALA A 185 -8.43 -9.33 -21.77
N LEU A 186 -9.56 -10.02 -21.93
CA LEU A 186 -10.09 -10.47 -23.22
C LEU A 186 -10.27 -9.31 -24.21
N SER A 187 -10.90 -8.20 -23.76
CA SER A 187 -11.08 -7.01 -24.59
C SER A 187 -9.77 -6.34 -25.06
N LEU A 188 -8.64 -6.69 -24.44
CA LEU A 188 -7.31 -6.17 -24.75
C LEU A 188 -6.41 -7.21 -25.44
N GLY A 189 -6.90 -8.43 -25.72
CA GLY A 189 -6.10 -9.52 -26.30
C GLY A 189 -5.06 -10.11 -25.33
N LEU A 190 -5.27 -9.93 -24.02
CA LEU A 190 -4.40 -10.45 -22.95
C LEU A 190 -4.86 -11.83 -22.45
N VAL A 191 -6.10 -12.16 -22.72
CA VAL A 191 -6.73 -13.48 -22.59
C VAL A 191 -7.44 -13.71 -23.92
N ASP A 192 -7.48 -14.95 -24.40
CA ASP A 192 -8.05 -15.27 -25.70
C ASP A 192 -9.49 -15.81 -25.60
N GLU A 193 -9.84 -16.43 -24.48
CA GLU A 193 -11.18 -16.94 -24.19
C GLU A 193 -11.52 -16.85 -22.71
N VAL A 194 -12.79 -16.57 -22.39
CA VAL A 194 -13.31 -16.57 -21.02
C VAL A 194 -14.44 -17.58 -20.89
N VAL A 195 -14.32 -18.49 -19.93
CA VAL A 195 -15.32 -19.51 -19.60
C VAL A 195 -16.02 -19.18 -18.29
N ASP A 196 -17.22 -19.74 -18.07
CA ASP A 196 -18.00 -19.44 -16.87
C ASP A 196 -17.46 -20.10 -15.59
N ASP A 197 -16.87 -21.29 -15.72
CA ASP A 197 -16.35 -22.09 -14.60
C ASP A 197 -15.09 -22.89 -14.95
N GLU A 198 -14.44 -23.45 -13.92
CA GLU A 198 -13.17 -24.18 -14.04
C GLU A 198 -13.29 -25.49 -14.83
N GLU A 199 -14.46 -26.14 -14.82
CA GLU A 199 -14.69 -27.42 -15.50
C GLU A 199 -14.59 -27.28 -17.03
N GLN A 200 -14.86 -26.08 -17.55
CA GLN A 200 -14.81 -25.78 -18.98
C GLN A 200 -13.40 -25.47 -19.50
N LEU A 201 -12.44 -25.15 -18.61
CA LEU A 201 -11.09 -24.70 -19.02
C LEU A 201 -10.35 -25.71 -19.90
N ALA A 202 -10.29 -26.97 -19.44
CA ALA A 202 -9.54 -28.01 -20.13
C ALA A 202 -10.17 -28.32 -21.49
N ALA A 203 -11.50 -28.37 -21.56
CA ALA A 203 -12.21 -28.63 -22.81
C ALA A 203 -11.95 -27.53 -23.85
N ALA A 204 -12.08 -26.25 -23.47
CA ALA A 204 -11.82 -25.11 -24.35
C ALA A 204 -10.36 -25.07 -24.84
N ALA A 205 -9.40 -25.18 -23.92
CA ALA A 205 -7.97 -25.14 -24.25
C ALA A 205 -7.55 -26.32 -25.15
N LYS A 206 -8.02 -27.54 -24.86
CA LYS A 206 -7.72 -28.73 -25.66
C LYS A 206 -8.40 -28.69 -27.03
N HIS A 207 -9.62 -28.15 -27.12
CA HIS A 207 -10.28 -27.92 -28.40
C HIS A 207 -9.48 -26.95 -29.29
N TRP A 208 -8.96 -25.86 -28.70
CA TRP A 208 -8.10 -24.94 -29.43
C TRP A 208 -6.80 -25.61 -29.92
N ILE A 209 -6.15 -26.41 -29.07
CA ILE A 209 -4.95 -27.19 -29.44
C ILE A 209 -5.21 -28.08 -30.65
N LEU A 210 -6.30 -28.85 -30.65
CA LEU A 210 -6.62 -29.80 -31.72
C LEU A 210 -7.00 -29.11 -33.04
N SER A 211 -7.57 -27.90 -32.97
CA SER A 211 -7.94 -27.11 -34.14
C SER A 211 -6.77 -26.30 -34.72
N HIS A 212 -5.66 -26.15 -33.98
CA HIS A 212 -4.49 -25.36 -34.38
C HIS A 212 -3.20 -26.19 -34.27
N PRO A 213 -3.02 -27.24 -35.09
CA PRO A 213 -1.90 -28.18 -34.97
C PRO A 213 -0.52 -27.55 -35.22
N GLN A 214 -0.48 -26.36 -35.83
CA GLN A 214 0.73 -25.54 -35.98
C GLN A 214 0.40 -24.11 -35.56
N TYR A 215 1.22 -23.57 -34.68
CA TYR A 215 1.11 -22.18 -34.25
C TYR A 215 2.51 -21.62 -33.98
N ALA A 216 2.70 -20.35 -34.31
CA ALA A 216 3.87 -19.56 -33.93
C ALA A 216 3.38 -18.26 -33.28
N GLN A 217 4.07 -17.83 -32.23
CA GLN A 217 3.82 -16.54 -31.58
C GLN A 217 3.91 -15.40 -32.61
N PRO A 218 3.19 -14.28 -32.42
CA PRO A 218 3.22 -13.16 -33.36
C PRO A 218 4.63 -12.70 -33.71
N TRP A 219 5.52 -12.60 -32.73
CA TRP A 219 6.91 -12.14 -32.89
C TRP A 219 7.87 -13.14 -33.56
N ASP A 220 7.44 -14.39 -33.74
CA ASP A 220 8.21 -15.42 -34.46
C ASP A 220 7.82 -15.52 -35.94
N ARG A 221 6.84 -14.72 -36.38
CA ARG A 221 6.38 -14.71 -37.78
C ARG A 221 7.19 -13.69 -38.58
N ASN A 222 7.50 -14.04 -39.83
CA ASN A 222 8.30 -13.20 -40.72
C ASN A 222 7.65 -11.84 -41.04
N ASP A 223 6.33 -11.73 -40.92
CA ASP A 223 5.54 -10.52 -41.18
C ASP A 223 5.31 -9.67 -39.93
N TYR A 224 5.90 -10.04 -38.79
CA TYR A 224 5.73 -9.33 -37.54
C TYR A 224 6.17 -7.86 -37.63
N LYS A 225 5.31 -6.99 -37.08
CA LYS A 225 5.61 -5.59 -36.81
C LYS A 225 5.11 -5.25 -35.42
N LEU A 226 5.86 -4.43 -34.71
CA LEU A 226 5.47 -3.97 -33.38
C LEU A 226 4.12 -3.25 -33.47
N PRO A 227 3.07 -3.71 -32.76
CA PRO A 227 1.77 -3.07 -32.80
C PRO A 227 1.85 -1.61 -32.35
N GLY A 228 1.12 -0.71 -33.02
CA GLY A 228 1.16 0.72 -32.72
C GLY A 228 2.43 1.46 -33.15
N GLY A 229 3.42 0.76 -33.75
CA GLY A 229 4.60 1.38 -34.34
C GLY A 229 5.88 1.25 -33.54
N ASP A 230 7.01 1.39 -34.24
CA ASP A 230 8.35 1.37 -33.68
C ASP A 230 8.95 2.79 -33.57
N HIS A 231 10.25 2.87 -33.26
CA HIS A 231 10.99 4.12 -33.09
C HIS A 231 11.09 4.99 -34.35
N SER A 232 10.72 4.48 -35.53
CA SER A 232 10.66 5.27 -36.76
C SER A 232 9.44 6.19 -36.82
N GLN A 233 8.39 5.92 -36.05
CA GLN A 233 7.16 6.70 -36.04
C GLN A 233 7.25 7.93 -35.13
N LYS A 234 6.76 9.07 -35.62
CA LYS A 234 6.87 10.37 -34.93
C LYS A 234 6.13 10.39 -33.60
N GLU A 235 4.98 9.74 -33.51
CA GLU A 235 4.16 9.64 -32.31
C GLU A 235 4.91 8.87 -31.20
N ILE A 236 5.59 7.78 -31.56
CA ILE A 236 6.42 6.99 -30.65
C ILE A 236 7.66 7.78 -30.22
N GLN A 237 8.33 8.46 -31.14
CA GLN A 237 9.48 9.33 -30.82
C GLN A 237 9.12 10.41 -29.81
N ASN A 238 8.00 11.11 -30.01
CA ASN A 238 7.52 12.13 -29.07
C ASN A 238 7.20 11.53 -27.70
N PHE A 239 6.52 10.39 -27.68
CA PHE A 239 6.18 9.69 -26.44
C PHE A 239 7.45 9.30 -25.65
N LEU A 240 8.45 8.74 -26.32
CA LEU A 240 9.70 8.32 -25.71
C LEU A 240 10.60 9.49 -25.31
N TYR A 241 10.53 10.61 -26.02
CA TYR A 241 11.29 11.82 -25.70
C TYR A 241 10.79 12.47 -24.39
N PHE A 242 9.47 12.63 -24.23
CA PHE A 242 8.88 13.24 -23.03
C PHE A 242 8.60 12.25 -21.89
N GLY A 243 8.59 10.94 -22.19
CA GLY A 243 8.28 9.90 -21.22
C GLY A 243 9.17 9.88 -19.97
N PRO A 244 10.51 10.01 -20.06
CA PRO A 244 11.38 10.07 -18.88
C PRO A 244 11.02 11.22 -17.94
N ALA A 245 10.72 12.41 -18.48
CA ALA A 245 10.28 13.56 -17.68
C ALA A 245 8.94 13.30 -16.99
N ASN A 246 8.00 12.61 -17.66
CA ASN A 246 6.73 12.21 -17.07
C ASN A 246 6.92 11.18 -15.95
N VAL A 247 7.80 10.18 -16.13
CA VAL A 247 8.14 9.20 -15.09
C VAL A 247 8.77 9.89 -13.89
N LEU A 248 9.75 10.78 -14.11
CA LEU A 248 10.36 11.58 -13.05
C LEU A 248 9.34 12.44 -12.31
N LYS A 249 8.41 13.10 -13.02
CA LYS A 249 7.35 13.90 -12.40
C LYS A 249 6.43 13.05 -11.52
N MET A 250 6.08 11.84 -11.95
CA MET A 250 5.15 10.96 -11.21
C MET A 250 5.79 10.23 -10.04
N THR A 251 7.06 9.88 -10.18
CA THR A 251 7.82 9.13 -9.15
C THR A 251 8.70 10.02 -8.30
N LYS A 252 8.81 11.30 -8.65
CA LYS A 252 9.76 12.28 -8.08
C LYS A 252 11.23 11.83 -8.20
N GLY A 253 11.53 10.88 -9.09
CA GLY A 253 12.86 10.27 -9.21
C GLY A 253 13.16 9.20 -8.16
N LEU A 254 12.20 8.82 -7.32
CA LEU A 254 12.41 7.99 -6.13
C LEU A 254 11.97 6.52 -6.29
N MET A 255 11.38 6.18 -7.43
CA MET A 255 10.88 4.83 -7.70
C MET A 255 11.66 4.22 -8.87
N PRO A 256 12.70 3.41 -8.61
CA PRO A 256 13.59 2.90 -9.66
C PRO A 256 12.88 1.92 -10.60
N ALA A 257 11.90 1.16 -10.11
CA ALA A 257 11.12 0.22 -10.92
C ALA A 257 10.47 0.88 -12.14
N GLN A 258 9.77 1.98 -11.96
CA GLN A 258 9.08 2.68 -13.05
C GLN A 258 10.07 3.28 -14.05
N GLN A 259 11.24 3.71 -13.59
CA GLN A 259 12.32 4.19 -14.47
C GLN A 259 12.90 3.04 -15.29
N ALA A 260 13.22 1.92 -14.65
CA ALA A 260 13.74 0.71 -15.29
C ALA A 260 12.72 0.12 -16.28
N ILE A 261 11.44 0.08 -15.93
CA ILE A 261 10.36 -0.40 -16.83
C ILE A 261 10.27 0.50 -18.07
N PHE A 262 10.26 1.82 -17.90
CA PHE A 262 10.21 2.74 -19.03
C PHE A 262 11.42 2.58 -19.96
N ALA A 263 12.61 2.53 -19.38
CA ALA A 263 13.85 2.35 -20.13
C ALA A 263 13.88 0.99 -20.84
N CYS A 264 13.50 -0.08 -20.14
CA CYS A 264 13.42 -1.42 -20.70
C CYS A 264 12.47 -1.47 -21.90
N VAL A 265 11.22 -1.00 -21.76
CA VAL A 265 10.24 -0.96 -22.87
C VAL A 265 10.77 -0.19 -24.08
N SER A 266 11.46 0.93 -23.87
CA SER A 266 12.09 1.71 -24.93
C SER A 266 13.19 0.91 -25.65
N ASP A 267 14.05 0.24 -24.91
CA ASP A 267 15.21 -0.47 -25.45
C ASP A 267 14.85 -1.78 -26.15
N ILE A 268 13.97 -2.58 -25.54
CA ILE A 268 13.55 -3.87 -26.14
C ILE A 268 12.85 -3.66 -27.48
N ALA A 269 12.13 -2.56 -27.66
CA ALA A 269 11.39 -2.26 -28.88
C ALA A 269 12.31 -1.90 -30.07
N ARG A 270 13.64 -1.89 -29.89
CA ARG A 270 14.64 -1.64 -30.95
C ARG A 270 15.31 -2.91 -31.48
N VAL A 271 15.06 -4.06 -30.87
CA VAL A 271 15.82 -5.29 -31.12
C VAL A 271 14.89 -6.46 -31.44
N ASP A 272 15.47 -7.60 -31.81
CA ASP A 272 14.73 -8.86 -31.93
C ASP A 272 14.30 -9.39 -30.55
N PHE A 273 13.33 -10.31 -30.54
CA PHE A 273 12.74 -10.84 -29.32
C PHE A 273 13.76 -11.50 -28.39
N ASP A 274 14.72 -12.27 -28.92
CA ASP A 274 15.70 -12.99 -28.10
C ASP A 274 16.73 -12.03 -27.49
N THR A 275 17.11 -10.98 -28.21
CA THR A 275 17.93 -9.90 -27.65
C THR A 275 17.16 -9.10 -26.61
N ALA A 276 15.88 -8.83 -26.82
CA ALA A 276 15.02 -8.15 -25.86
C ALA A 276 14.94 -8.89 -24.51
N GLN A 277 14.87 -10.22 -24.51
CA GLN A 277 14.91 -11.02 -23.28
C GLN A 277 16.20 -10.76 -22.47
N LYS A 278 17.35 -10.64 -23.13
CA LYS A 278 18.62 -10.31 -22.47
C LYS A 278 18.64 -8.90 -21.89
N ILE A 279 17.99 -7.94 -22.55
CA ILE A 279 17.89 -6.55 -22.05
C ILE A 279 17.02 -6.52 -20.79
N GLU A 280 15.84 -7.14 -20.82
CA GLU A 280 14.95 -7.20 -19.64
C GLU A 280 15.65 -7.83 -18.44
N ALA A 281 16.39 -8.93 -18.64
CA ALA A 281 17.14 -9.59 -17.57
C ALA A 281 18.16 -8.66 -16.88
N ARG A 282 18.80 -7.73 -17.61
CA ARG A 282 19.73 -6.75 -17.03
C ARG A 282 19.00 -5.72 -16.17
N TYR A 283 17.87 -5.19 -16.66
CA TYR A 283 17.06 -4.25 -15.91
C TYR A 283 16.47 -4.90 -14.65
N PHE A 284 15.96 -6.12 -14.76
CA PHE A 284 15.45 -6.87 -13.61
C PHE A 284 16.53 -7.11 -12.55
N LEU A 285 17.73 -7.57 -12.98
CA LEU A 285 18.86 -7.74 -12.06
C LEU A 285 19.27 -6.43 -11.36
N SER A 286 19.21 -5.29 -12.06
CA SER A 286 19.52 -4.00 -11.44
C SER A 286 18.57 -3.66 -10.29
N LEU A 287 17.28 -4.04 -10.40
CA LEU A 287 16.30 -3.83 -9.33
C LEU A 287 16.43 -4.86 -8.21
N LEU A 288 16.79 -6.11 -8.49
CA LEU A 288 17.06 -7.12 -7.45
C LEU A 288 18.18 -6.67 -6.50
N LEU A 289 19.15 -5.92 -7.03
CA LEU A 289 20.29 -5.38 -6.30
C LEU A 289 20.08 -3.93 -5.79
N ASP A 290 18.86 -3.40 -5.89
CA ASP A 290 18.54 -2.04 -5.46
C ASP A 290 17.94 -2.02 -4.03
N GLN A 291 18.45 -1.12 -3.18
CA GLN A 291 18.00 -0.98 -1.79
C GLN A 291 16.54 -0.48 -1.71
N THR A 292 16.11 0.37 -2.63
CA THR A 292 14.73 0.90 -2.67
C THR A 292 13.76 -0.22 -3.05
N ALA A 293 14.10 -1.02 -4.06
CA ALA A 293 13.34 -2.21 -4.42
C ALA A 293 13.21 -3.17 -3.23
N ARG A 294 14.30 -3.42 -2.49
CA ARG A 294 14.28 -4.24 -1.26
C ARG A 294 13.32 -3.71 -0.21
N ASN A 295 13.37 -2.40 0.06
CA ASN A 295 12.50 -1.76 1.03
C ASN A 295 11.02 -1.89 0.63
N MET A 296 10.71 -1.70 -0.65
CA MET A 296 9.35 -1.82 -1.18
C MET A 296 8.85 -3.27 -1.17
N MET A 297 9.70 -4.25 -1.49
CA MET A 297 9.36 -5.68 -1.36
C MET A 297 9.03 -6.03 0.09
N LEU A 298 9.87 -5.64 1.04
CA LEU A 298 9.63 -5.90 2.45
C LEU A 298 8.32 -5.26 2.92
N ALA A 299 8.09 -3.99 2.60
CA ALA A 299 6.89 -3.28 3.03
C ALA A 299 5.63 -3.83 2.35
N PHE A 300 5.56 -3.82 1.03
CA PHE A 300 4.31 -4.05 0.30
C PHE A 300 4.01 -5.52 0.03
N PHE A 301 5.00 -6.40 0.09
CA PHE A 301 4.78 -7.85 -0.02
C PHE A 301 4.73 -8.51 1.35
N VAL A 302 5.78 -8.39 2.18
CA VAL A 302 5.89 -9.15 3.44
C VAL A 302 5.07 -8.51 4.57
N GLN A 303 5.35 -7.25 4.91
CA GLN A 303 4.75 -6.60 6.07
C GLN A 303 3.27 -6.30 5.84
N MET A 304 2.91 -5.81 4.66
CA MET A 304 1.52 -5.54 4.28
C MET A 304 0.66 -6.82 4.27
N GLU A 305 1.20 -7.95 3.78
CA GLU A 305 0.49 -9.22 3.81
C GLU A 305 0.29 -9.72 5.25
N ARG A 306 1.32 -9.63 6.11
CA ARG A 306 1.22 -9.95 7.54
C ARG A 306 0.11 -9.13 8.22
N VAL A 307 0.12 -7.81 8.03
CA VAL A 307 -0.87 -6.91 8.63
C VAL A 307 -2.28 -7.26 8.13
N ASN A 308 -2.47 -7.39 6.81
CA ASN A 308 -3.77 -7.70 6.22
C ASN A 308 -4.27 -9.11 6.54
N ARG A 309 -3.40 -10.07 6.84
CA ARG A 309 -3.78 -11.44 7.27
C ARG A 309 -4.09 -11.57 8.76
N GLY A 310 -4.06 -10.47 9.51
CA GLY A 310 -4.36 -10.53 10.93
C GLY A 310 -3.15 -10.80 11.81
N GLY A 311 -1.94 -10.43 11.40
CA GLY A 311 -0.72 -10.66 12.17
C GLY A 311 -0.69 -9.97 13.54
N SER A 312 -1.57 -9.01 13.78
CA SER A 312 -1.77 -8.32 15.08
C SER A 312 -3.17 -8.57 15.67
N ARG A 313 -3.95 -9.48 15.07
CA ARG A 313 -5.22 -9.93 15.61
C ARG A 313 -4.98 -11.02 16.67
N PRO A 314 -5.66 -10.98 17.82
CA PRO A 314 -5.58 -12.04 18.82
C PRO A 314 -5.89 -13.43 18.25
N GLU A 315 -5.03 -14.39 18.58
CA GLU A 315 -5.21 -15.79 18.18
C GLU A 315 -6.36 -16.46 18.96
N LYS A 316 -6.93 -17.54 18.40
CA LYS A 316 -7.93 -18.41 19.06
C LYS A 316 -9.27 -17.74 19.42
N ILE A 317 -9.54 -16.52 18.95
CA ILE A 317 -10.84 -15.88 19.04
C ILE A 317 -11.57 -16.01 17.71
N ALA A 318 -12.79 -16.54 17.72
CA ALA A 318 -13.59 -16.73 16.51
C ALA A 318 -13.82 -15.40 15.77
N MET A 319 -13.79 -15.45 14.44
CA MET A 319 -14.02 -14.26 13.62
C MET A 319 -15.48 -13.78 13.77
N LYS A 320 -15.66 -12.49 14.03
CA LYS A 320 -16.98 -11.87 14.17
C LYS A 320 -17.33 -11.08 12.92
N LYS A 321 -18.48 -11.38 12.32
CA LYS A 321 -19.03 -10.61 11.20
C LYS A 321 -20.13 -9.67 11.70
N PHE A 322 -20.09 -8.42 11.29
CA PHE A 322 -21.09 -7.42 11.64
C PHE A 322 -22.07 -7.23 10.49
N SER A 323 -23.37 -7.43 10.75
CA SER A 323 -24.44 -7.07 9.82
C SER A 323 -24.95 -5.64 10.06
N ARG A 324 -24.81 -5.13 11.28
CA ARG A 324 -25.23 -3.80 11.68
C ARG A 324 -24.26 -3.18 12.69
N ILE A 325 -23.93 -1.90 12.50
CA ILE A 325 -23.14 -1.09 13.44
C ILE A 325 -23.81 0.26 13.71
N GLY A 326 -23.46 0.88 14.83
CA GLY A 326 -23.86 2.27 15.12
C GLY A 326 -22.69 3.23 14.94
N ILE A 327 -22.97 4.44 14.48
CA ILE A 327 -21.99 5.52 14.37
C ILE A 327 -22.56 6.75 15.06
N ILE A 328 -21.82 7.32 16.01
CA ILE A 328 -22.25 8.49 16.79
C ILE A 328 -21.46 9.71 16.34
N GLY A 329 -22.15 10.71 15.82
CA GLY A 329 -21.57 11.88 15.16
C GLY A 329 -21.70 11.75 13.64
N ALA A 330 -22.58 12.52 13.03
CA ALA A 330 -22.88 12.52 11.59
C ALA A 330 -22.07 13.57 10.81
N GLY A 331 -21.01 14.11 11.42
CA GLY A 331 -20.02 14.93 10.72
C GLY A 331 -19.25 14.14 9.64
N GLN A 332 -18.31 14.81 8.97
CA GLN A 332 -17.57 14.25 7.82
C GLN A 332 -16.96 12.87 8.10
N MET A 333 -16.34 12.67 9.26
CA MET A 333 -15.74 11.38 9.62
C MET A 333 -16.79 10.28 9.80
N GLY A 334 -17.82 10.50 10.62
CA GLY A 334 -18.86 9.49 10.85
C GLY A 334 -19.66 9.16 9.59
N ALA A 335 -20.00 10.17 8.78
CA ALA A 335 -20.65 9.97 7.50
C ALA A 335 -19.75 9.20 6.50
N GLY A 336 -18.44 9.50 6.45
CA GLY A 336 -17.48 8.75 5.65
C GLY A 336 -17.38 7.28 6.07
N ILE A 337 -17.33 7.00 7.38
CA ILE A 337 -17.35 5.63 7.90
C ILE A 337 -18.67 4.92 7.55
N ALA A 338 -19.81 5.63 7.62
CA ALA A 338 -21.11 5.09 7.23
C ALA A 338 -21.15 4.67 5.75
N VAL A 339 -20.60 5.49 4.84
CA VAL A 339 -20.46 5.15 3.41
C VAL A 339 -19.65 3.87 3.22
N VAL A 340 -18.49 3.76 3.89
CA VAL A 340 -17.63 2.56 3.78
C VAL A 340 -18.35 1.32 4.26
N ALA A 341 -19.05 1.39 5.41
CA ALA A 341 -19.79 0.27 5.97
C ALA A 341 -20.94 -0.18 5.03
N ALA A 342 -21.72 0.78 4.51
CA ALA A 342 -22.83 0.50 3.60
C ALA A 342 -22.37 -0.16 2.29
N GLN A 343 -21.23 0.26 1.73
CA GLN A 343 -20.63 -0.34 0.53
C GLN A 343 -20.20 -1.80 0.75
N ARG A 344 -19.98 -2.21 2.01
CA ARG A 344 -19.65 -3.59 2.41
C ARG A 344 -20.87 -4.39 2.86
N GLY A 345 -22.07 -3.86 2.66
CA GLY A 345 -23.33 -4.52 2.99
C GLY A 345 -23.66 -4.53 4.48
N ILE A 346 -23.07 -3.61 5.25
CA ILE A 346 -23.35 -3.44 6.69
C ILE A 346 -24.41 -2.35 6.83
N ASP A 347 -25.47 -2.62 7.61
CA ASP A 347 -26.46 -1.61 7.97
C ASP A 347 -25.91 -0.67 9.04
N VAL A 348 -26.20 0.63 8.91
CA VAL A 348 -25.63 1.66 9.76
C VAL A 348 -26.75 2.45 10.44
N VAL A 349 -26.68 2.56 11.75
CA VAL A 349 -27.46 3.54 12.52
C VAL A 349 -26.57 4.77 12.73
N LEU A 350 -26.83 5.84 12.00
CA LEU A 350 -26.06 7.09 12.04
C LEU A 350 -26.76 8.10 12.96
N LYS A 351 -26.20 8.31 14.14
CA LYS A 351 -26.79 9.13 15.21
C LYS A 351 -26.10 10.48 15.32
N ASP A 352 -26.84 11.58 15.42
CA ASP A 352 -26.33 12.89 15.85
C ASP A 352 -27.14 13.45 17.02
N VAL A 353 -26.85 14.66 17.49
CA VAL A 353 -27.57 15.31 18.61
C VAL A 353 -29.00 15.69 18.26
N ASP A 354 -29.27 15.94 16.97
CA ASP A 354 -30.58 16.28 16.42
C ASP A 354 -30.72 15.68 15.02
N MET A 355 -31.96 15.57 14.57
CA MET A 355 -32.28 14.97 13.27
C MET A 355 -31.75 15.81 12.10
N GLU A 356 -31.60 17.13 12.25
CA GLU A 356 -31.08 18.01 11.20
C GLU A 356 -29.63 17.67 10.86
N ARG A 357 -28.76 17.56 11.88
CA ARG A 357 -27.36 17.17 11.70
C ARG A 357 -27.22 15.74 11.21
N ALA A 358 -28.06 14.83 11.69
CA ALA A 358 -28.09 13.46 11.18
C ALA A 358 -28.42 13.42 9.68
N GLN A 359 -29.41 14.21 9.23
CA GLN A 359 -29.75 14.37 7.80
C GLN A 359 -28.62 15.02 6.98
N GLN A 360 -27.90 16.01 7.55
CA GLN A 360 -26.71 16.58 6.90
C GLN A 360 -25.63 15.52 6.65
N GLY A 361 -25.42 14.59 7.59
CA GLY A 361 -24.52 13.46 7.40
C GLY A 361 -24.96 12.53 6.27
N LEU A 362 -26.27 12.24 6.15
CA LEU A 362 -26.80 11.47 5.02
C LEU A 362 -26.62 12.18 3.68
N HIS A 363 -26.77 13.51 3.65
CA HIS A 363 -26.49 14.31 2.47
C HIS A 363 -25.02 14.16 2.03
N TYR A 364 -24.09 14.28 2.97
CA TYR A 364 -22.66 14.03 2.70
C TYR A 364 -22.43 12.61 2.14
N CYS A 365 -23.10 11.59 2.68
CA CYS A 365 -23.01 10.23 2.17
C CYS A 365 -23.45 10.16 0.69
N ALA A 366 -24.56 10.80 0.34
CA ALA A 366 -25.08 10.84 -1.03
C ALA A 366 -24.12 11.56 -1.99
N GLU A 367 -23.53 12.68 -1.57
CA GLU A 367 -22.53 13.40 -2.37
C GLU A 367 -21.25 12.58 -2.57
N SER A 368 -20.75 11.93 -1.51
CA SER A 368 -19.56 11.07 -1.58
C SER A 368 -19.75 9.92 -2.56
N LEU A 369 -20.92 9.27 -2.53
CA LEU A 369 -21.29 8.20 -3.46
C LEU A 369 -21.41 8.70 -4.91
N ARG A 370 -22.06 9.86 -5.11
CA ARG A 370 -22.20 10.47 -6.45
C ARG A 370 -20.85 10.82 -7.07
N ASN A 371 -19.89 11.25 -6.25
CA ASN A 371 -18.55 11.61 -6.69
C ASN A 371 -17.62 10.39 -6.89
N ASN A 372 -18.09 9.18 -6.63
CA ASN A 372 -17.32 7.96 -6.81
C ASN A 372 -17.58 7.34 -8.20
N PRO A 373 -16.61 7.40 -9.14
CA PRO A 373 -16.81 6.91 -10.51
C PRO A 373 -16.99 5.39 -10.61
N ARG A 374 -16.79 4.65 -9.53
CA ARG A 374 -16.97 3.19 -9.46
C ARG A 374 -18.36 2.78 -8.98
N VAL A 375 -19.22 3.73 -8.63
CA VAL A 375 -20.56 3.49 -8.09
C VAL A 375 -21.58 4.06 -9.08
N ASN A 376 -22.50 3.22 -9.54
CA ASN A 376 -23.64 3.67 -10.34
C ASN A 376 -24.82 4.11 -9.45
N GLU A 377 -25.84 4.72 -10.06
CA GLU A 377 -26.99 5.27 -9.33
C GLU A 377 -27.75 4.23 -8.50
N GLN A 378 -28.00 3.05 -9.08
CA GLN A 378 -28.68 1.94 -8.38
C GLN A 378 -27.88 1.43 -7.17
N GLN A 379 -26.56 1.33 -7.31
CA GLN A 379 -25.66 0.97 -6.21
C GLN A 379 -25.67 2.06 -5.13
N ALA A 380 -25.61 3.33 -5.52
CA ALA A 380 -25.65 4.44 -4.57
C ALA A 380 -26.93 4.44 -3.75
N GLU A 381 -28.09 4.27 -4.39
CA GLU A 381 -29.38 4.13 -3.71
C GLU A 381 -29.40 2.93 -2.76
N SER A 382 -28.92 1.76 -3.21
CA SER A 382 -28.82 0.58 -2.37
C SER A 382 -27.91 0.78 -1.14
N TYR A 383 -26.84 1.55 -1.25
CA TYR A 383 -25.96 1.85 -0.13
C TYR A 383 -26.62 2.87 0.83
N LEU A 384 -27.26 3.91 0.30
CA LEU A 384 -27.97 4.89 1.11
C LEU A 384 -29.12 4.25 1.92
N ASN A 385 -29.84 3.30 1.33
CA ASN A 385 -30.92 2.57 2.00
C ASN A 385 -30.45 1.74 3.22
N ARG A 386 -29.14 1.50 3.36
CA ARG A 386 -28.56 0.85 4.54
C ARG A 386 -28.25 1.81 5.68
N ILE A 387 -28.29 3.11 5.43
CA ILE A 387 -27.95 4.15 6.41
C ILE A 387 -29.25 4.73 6.98
N THR A 388 -29.54 4.38 8.22
CA THR A 388 -30.67 4.92 8.98
C THR A 388 -30.19 6.04 9.88
N VAL A 389 -30.67 7.27 9.66
CA VAL A 389 -30.32 8.43 10.48
C VAL A 389 -31.28 8.59 11.65
N VAL A 390 -30.76 8.91 12.83
CA VAL A 390 -31.51 9.04 14.09
C VAL A 390 -30.93 10.12 14.99
N ASP A 391 -31.71 10.59 15.97
CA ASP A 391 -31.27 11.49 17.05
C ASP A 391 -31.33 10.84 18.44
N GLN A 392 -32.08 9.74 18.59
CA GLN A 392 -32.26 8.99 19.84
C GLN A 392 -31.24 7.84 20.00
N TYR A 393 -30.66 7.71 21.19
CA TYR A 393 -29.72 6.62 21.51
C TYR A 393 -30.37 5.24 21.48
N GLN A 394 -31.67 5.12 21.80
CA GLN A 394 -32.41 3.85 21.87
C GLN A 394 -32.32 3.04 20.57
N ALA A 395 -32.16 3.70 19.42
CA ALA A 395 -31.99 3.04 18.13
C ALA A 395 -30.69 2.21 18.00
N LEU A 396 -29.75 2.34 18.96
CA LEU A 396 -28.49 1.61 19.01
C LEU A 396 -28.59 0.25 19.74
N ASP A 397 -29.74 -0.10 20.32
CA ASP A 397 -29.95 -1.31 21.14
C ASP A 397 -29.60 -2.64 20.44
N SER A 398 -29.67 -2.66 19.11
CA SER A 398 -29.35 -3.82 18.27
C SER A 398 -27.92 -3.82 17.73
N CYS A 399 -27.14 -2.76 17.98
CA CYS A 399 -25.77 -2.63 17.48
C CYS A 399 -24.79 -3.40 18.39
N GLN A 400 -24.08 -4.37 17.82
CA GLN A 400 -23.04 -5.12 18.55
C GLN A 400 -21.68 -4.41 18.58
N LEU A 401 -21.53 -3.34 17.81
CA LEU A 401 -20.39 -2.44 17.83
C LEU A 401 -20.87 -1.03 17.48
N VAL A 402 -20.39 -0.04 18.24
CA VAL A 402 -20.58 1.39 17.97
C VAL A 402 -19.24 2.07 17.77
N ILE A 403 -19.18 3.01 16.83
CA ILE A 403 -18.02 3.91 16.62
C ILE A 403 -18.45 5.34 16.97
N GLU A 404 -17.81 5.92 17.98
CA GLU A 404 -17.99 7.31 18.38
C GLU A 404 -17.04 8.22 17.59
N ALA A 405 -17.58 9.21 16.89
CA ALA A 405 -16.89 10.19 16.05
C ALA A 405 -17.42 11.62 16.31
N VAL A 406 -17.61 11.96 17.59
CA VAL A 406 -17.99 13.30 18.07
C VAL A 406 -16.77 14.19 18.28
N PHE A 407 -17.01 15.43 18.71
CA PHE A 407 -15.97 16.42 18.99
C PHE A 407 -14.88 15.90 19.95
N GLU A 408 -13.66 16.38 19.74
CA GLU A 408 -12.47 16.02 20.52
C GLU A 408 -12.48 16.70 21.91
N SER A 409 -13.44 16.31 22.74
CA SER A 409 -13.63 16.80 24.11
C SER A 409 -13.88 15.65 25.06
N ARG A 410 -13.09 15.56 26.13
CA ARG A 410 -13.21 14.51 27.17
C ARG A 410 -14.61 14.48 27.80
N ALA A 411 -15.16 15.64 28.12
CA ALA A 411 -16.48 15.76 28.74
C ALA A 411 -17.59 15.24 27.82
N VAL A 412 -17.58 15.67 26.56
CA VAL A 412 -18.57 15.23 25.55
C VAL A 412 -18.45 13.73 25.31
N LYS A 413 -17.23 13.21 25.12
CA LYS A 413 -17.02 11.77 24.91
C LYS A 413 -17.47 10.96 26.12
N ALA A 414 -17.17 11.38 27.34
CA ALA A 414 -17.60 10.70 28.56
C ALA A 414 -19.14 10.66 28.71
N GLU A 415 -19.83 11.75 28.38
CA GLU A 415 -21.30 11.79 28.36
C GLU A 415 -21.87 10.84 27.30
N VAL A 416 -21.35 10.90 26.08
CA VAL A 416 -21.76 10.04 24.97
C VAL A 416 -21.54 8.56 25.30
N THR A 417 -20.41 8.20 25.91
CA THR A 417 -20.14 6.83 26.36
C THR A 417 -21.22 6.35 27.33
N LYS A 418 -21.54 7.12 28.38
CA LYS A 418 -22.55 6.74 29.38
C LYS A 418 -23.94 6.56 28.77
N LEU A 419 -24.37 7.51 27.95
CA LEU A 419 -25.69 7.48 27.31
C LEU A 419 -25.83 6.29 26.34
N THR A 420 -24.76 5.99 25.61
CA THR A 420 -24.73 4.88 24.66
C THR A 420 -24.69 3.53 25.39
N GLU A 421 -23.85 3.38 26.41
CA GLU A 421 -23.72 2.12 27.13
C GLU A 421 -24.98 1.72 27.90
N ALA A 422 -25.80 2.70 28.29
CA ALA A 422 -27.10 2.47 28.92
C ALA A 422 -28.12 1.76 28.03
N VAL A 423 -27.96 1.83 26.70
CA VAL A 423 -28.88 1.21 25.72
C VAL A 423 -28.24 0.05 24.97
N LEU A 424 -26.90 0.01 24.87
CA LEU A 424 -26.19 -1.06 24.16
C LEU A 424 -26.29 -2.42 24.87
N PRO A 425 -26.28 -3.53 24.12
CA PRO A 425 -26.10 -4.86 24.68
C PRO A 425 -24.84 -4.94 25.56
N ALA A 426 -24.90 -5.72 26.64
CA ALA A 426 -23.78 -5.86 27.58
C ALA A 426 -22.48 -6.35 26.93
N THR A 427 -22.57 -7.08 25.82
CA THR A 427 -21.44 -7.64 25.07
C THR A 427 -21.03 -6.77 23.87
N ALA A 428 -21.63 -5.58 23.68
CA ALA A 428 -21.31 -4.71 22.57
C ALA A 428 -19.97 -4.00 22.77
N VAL A 429 -19.25 -3.81 21.67
CA VAL A 429 -17.98 -3.05 21.65
C VAL A 429 -18.27 -1.56 21.48
N PHE A 430 -17.65 -0.73 22.31
CA PHE A 430 -17.64 0.72 22.15
C PHE A 430 -16.26 1.15 21.62
N ALA A 431 -16.21 1.60 20.37
CA ALA A 431 -15.00 2.11 19.75
C ALA A 431 -15.05 3.65 19.68
N THR A 432 -13.96 4.33 19.98
CA THR A 432 -13.83 5.79 19.81
C THR A 432 -12.84 6.12 18.68
N ASN A 433 -13.24 7.04 17.79
CA ASN A 433 -12.44 7.60 16.69
C ASN A 433 -11.75 8.91 17.14
N THR A 434 -11.15 8.91 18.34
CA THR A 434 -10.29 10.00 18.79
C THR A 434 -8.91 9.90 18.12
N SER A 435 -8.23 11.04 17.98
CA SER A 435 -6.92 11.15 17.33
C SER A 435 -5.79 11.49 18.31
N ALA A 436 -6.13 11.94 19.52
CA ALA A 436 -5.16 12.42 20.50
C ALA A 436 -5.47 12.05 21.96
N LEU A 437 -6.74 11.80 22.31
CA LEU A 437 -7.11 11.56 23.70
C LEU A 437 -6.82 10.10 24.08
N PRO A 438 -6.09 9.84 25.19
CA PRO A 438 -5.77 8.48 25.61
C PRO A 438 -7.01 7.62 25.85
N ILE A 439 -7.02 6.42 25.28
CA ILE A 439 -8.13 5.46 25.38
C ILE A 439 -8.35 5.01 26.81
N THR A 440 -7.28 4.81 27.57
CA THR A 440 -7.32 4.40 28.97
C THR A 440 -8.07 5.42 29.82
N GLU A 441 -7.85 6.71 29.57
CA GLU A 441 -8.53 7.79 30.29
C GLU A 441 -9.99 7.91 29.88
N LEU A 442 -10.30 7.80 28.58
CA LEU A 442 -11.69 7.82 28.09
C LEU A 442 -12.51 6.63 28.63
N ALA A 443 -11.88 5.47 28.77
CA ALA A 443 -12.51 4.26 29.29
C ALA A 443 -12.96 4.40 30.77
N HIS A 444 -12.50 5.40 31.53
CA HIS A 444 -13.01 5.65 32.89
C HIS A 444 -14.49 6.03 32.93
N ALA A 445 -15.04 6.57 31.83
CA ALA A 445 -16.46 6.87 31.73
C ALA A 445 -17.32 5.62 31.40
N SER A 446 -16.68 4.55 30.94
CA SER A 446 -17.33 3.29 30.58
C SER A 446 -17.63 2.44 31.81
N CYS A 447 -18.83 1.84 31.86
CA CYS A 447 -19.17 0.84 32.86
C CYS A 447 -18.67 -0.57 32.50
N ARG A 448 -18.07 -0.73 31.30
CA ARG A 448 -17.57 -1.99 30.73
C ARG A 448 -16.27 -1.72 29.96
N ALA A 449 -15.26 -1.18 30.66
CA ALA A 449 -14.00 -0.74 30.06
C ALA A 449 -13.26 -1.84 29.26
N GLU A 450 -13.53 -3.12 29.55
CA GLU A 450 -13.05 -4.27 28.78
C GLU A 450 -13.57 -4.31 27.33
N ASN A 451 -14.72 -3.68 27.08
CA ASN A 451 -15.38 -3.56 25.77
C ASN A 451 -15.09 -2.21 25.08
N PHE A 452 -14.24 -1.38 25.68
CA PHE A 452 -13.88 -0.06 25.18
C PHE A 452 -12.54 -0.10 24.43
N ILE A 453 -12.48 0.50 23.23
CA ILE A 453 -11.29 0.48 22.38
C ILE A 453 -11.18 1.75 21.50
N GLY A 454 -9.99 2.10 21.05
CA GLY A 454 -9.81 3.09 19.98
C GLY A 454 -9.90 2.45 18.59
N MET A 455 -10.63 3.09 17.68
CA MET A 455 -10.58 2.81 16.23
C MET A 455 -10.41 4.15 15.50
N HIS A 456 -9.16 4.54 15.29
CA HIS A 456 -8.80 5.79 14.64
C HIS A 456 -8.76 5.62 13.11
N PHE A 457 -9.73 6.24 12.45
CA PHE A 457 -9.84 6.38 11.00
C PHE A 457 -9.19 7.69 10.54
N PHE A 458 -8.61 7.67 9.34
CA PHE A 458 -7.95 8.82 8.75
C PHE A 458 -8.87 9.52 7.75
N SER A 459 -8.89 10.85 7.77
CA SER A 459 -9.74 11.65 6.87
C SER A 459 -9.11 11.81 5.48
N PRO A 460 -9.89 11.68 4.38
CA PRO A 460 -11.27 11.23 4.33
C PRO A 460 -11.40 9.70 4.51
N ALA A 461 -12.35 9.27 5.36
CA ALA A 461 -12.48 7.88 5.78
C ALA A 461 -12.76 6.91 4.60
N GLU A 462 -13.41 7.36 3.54
CA GLU A 462 -13.71 6.56 2.35
C GLU A 462 -12.50 6.36 1.41
N LYS A 463 -11.44 7.17 1.56
CA LYS A 463 -10.23 7.11 0.73
C LYS A 463 -9.04 6.49 1.47
N MET A 464 -8.89 6.80 2.74
CA MET A 464 -7.72 6.36 3.51
C MET A 464 -7.80 4.86 3.83
N PRO A 465 -6.76 4.06 3.55
CA PRO A 465 -6.83 2.61 3.71
C PRO A 465 -6.58 2.14 5.15
N LEU A 466 -5.89 2.92 5.97
CA LEU A 466 -5.47 2.53 7.31
C LEU A 466 -6.59 2.74 8.35
N VAL A 467 -6.64 1.86 9.36
CA VAL A 467 -7.28 2.11 10.66
C VAL A 467 -6.26 1.77 11.75
N GLU A 468 -6.04 2.69 12.67
CA GLU A 468 -5.20 2.45 13.86
C GLU A 468 -6.11 2.01 15.01
N ILE A 469 -5.93 0.77 15.48
CA ILE A 469 -6.68 0.19 16.59
C ILE A 469 -5.86 0.34 17.87
N ILE A 470 -6.43 1.00 18.88
CA ILE A 470 -5.71 1.40 20.08
C ILE A 470 -6.28 0.67 21.29
N CYS A 471 -5.43 -0.11 21.96
CA CYS A 471 -5.81 -0.84 23.16
C CYS A 471 -5.48 -0.02 24.42
N GLY A 472 -6.52 0.33 25.17
CA GLY A 472 -6.36 0.84 26.53
C GLY A 472 -5.96 -0.29 27.48
N ILE A 473 -5.53 0.06 28.70
CA ILE A 473 -5.04 -0.91 29.70
C ILE A 473 -6.06 -2.03 30.00
N LYS A 474 -7.37 -1.71 29.96
CA LYS A 474 -8.45 -2.68 30.26
C LYS A 474 -9.04 -3.35 29.03
N THR A 475 -8.73 -2.90 27.81
CA THR A 475 -9.32 -3.44 26.58
C THR A 475 -9.06 -4.94 26.49
N SER A 476 -10.11 -5.74 26.33
CA SER A 476 -9.97 -7.20 26.22
C SER A 476 -9.53 -7.65 24.83
N GLU A 477 -8.92 -8.82 24.76
CA GLU A 477 -8.55 -9.48 23.50
C GLU A 477 -9.79 -9.73 22.60
N VAL A 478 -10.96 -10.01 23.19
CA VAL A 478 -12.21 -10.20 22.44
C VAL A 478 -12.64 -8.90 21.76
N THR A 479 -12.51 -7.77 22.47
CA THR A 479 -12.80 -6.43 21.95
C THR A 479 -11.84 -6.04 20.83
N LEU A 480 -10.55 -6.29 21.02
CA LEU A 480 -9.53 -6.09 19.99
C LEU A 480 -9.83 -6.93 18.74
N ALA A 481 -10.09 -8.23 18.89
CA ALA A 481 -10.43 -9.11 17.78
C ALA A 481 -11.68 -8.62 17.02
N ALA A 482 -12.72 -8.16 17.74
CA ALA A 482 -13.94 -7.62 17.14
C ALA A 482 -13.70 -6.31 16.35
N ALA A 483 -12.91 -5.38 16.88
CA ALA A 483 -12.54 -4.15 16.17
C ALA A 483 -11.69 -4.44 14.92
N PHE A 484 -10.77 -5.41 15.03
CA PHE A 484 -9.93 -5.87 13.94
C PHE A 484 -10.76 -6.49 12.82
N ASP A 485 -11.68 -7.39 13.17
CA ASP A 485 -12.58 -8.06 12.23
C ASP A 485 -13.46 -7.04 11.49
N LEU A 486 -13.96 -6.00 12.20
CA LEU A 486 -14.70 -4.92 11.56
C LEU A 486 -13.82 -4.14 10.58
N ALA A 487 -12.60 -3.76 10.97
CA ALA A 487 -11.69 -3.03 10.08
C ALA A 487 -11.41 -3.82 8.78
N GLN A 488 -11.16 -5.13 8.89
CA GLN A 488 -11.00 -6.00 7.72
C GLN A 488 -12.30 -6.11 6.90
N GLN A 489 -13.45 -6.25 7.55
CA GLN A 489 -14.75 -6.30 6.86
C GLN A 489 -15.04 -5.01 6.09
N LEU A 490 -14.61 -3.86 6.61
CA LEU A 490 -14.67 -2.56 5.93
C LEU A 490 -13.70 -2.48 4.73
N GLY A 491 -12.78 -3.42 4.60
CA GLY A 491 -11.70 -3.43 3.60
C GLY A 491 -10.60 -2.42 3.92
N LYS A 492 -10.38 -2.15 5.21
CA LYS A 492 -9.27 -1.35 5.72
C LYS A 492 -8.10 -2.25 6.12
N THR A 493 -6.92 -1.65 6.22
CA THR A 493 -5.71 -2.26 6.76
C THR A 493 -5.60 -1.85 8.23
N PRO A 494 -5.92 -2.74 9.19
CA PRO A 494 -5.80 -2.45 10.61
C PRO A 494 -4.36 -2.62 11.11
N ILE A 495 -3.85 -1.65 11.85
CA ILE A 495 -2.66 -1.81 12.71
C ILE A 495 -3.09 -1.77 14.17
N VAL A 496 -2.32 -2.40 15.07
CA VAL A 496 -2.65 -2.45 16.50
C VAL A 496 -1.54 -1.82 17.33
N VAL A 497 -1.93 -0.87 18.17
CA VAL A 497 -1.03 -0.16 19.08
C VAL A 497 -1.60 -0.18 20.50
N ASN A 498 -0.72 -0.01 21.48
CA ASN A 498 -1.13 0.29 22.84
C ASN A 498 -1.44 1.79 22.98
N ASP A 499 -2.28 2.10 23.96
CA ASP A 499 -2.59 3.47 24.31
C ASP A 499 -1.35 4.24 24.78
N GLY A 500 -1.30 5.50 24.40
CA GLY A 500 -0.23 6.44 24.67
C GLY A 500 -0.55 7.80 24.07
N PRO A 501 0.05 8.90 24.53
CA PRO A 501 -0.24 10.23 23.99
C PRO A 501 -0.02 10.30 22.48
N GLY A 502 -1.08 10.59 21.72
CA GLY A 502 -1.06 10.63 20.25
C GLY A 502 -0.87 9.27 19.56
N PHE A 503 -1.00 8.17 20.30
CA PHE A 503 -0.87 6.79 19.81
C PHE A 503 0.47 6.56 19.09
N PHE A 504 0.46 5.91 17.92
CA PHE A 504 1.64 5.83 17.07
C PHE A 504 1.59 6.88 15.95
N THR A 505 0.50 6.92 15.18
CA THR A 505 0.48 7.73 13.94
C THR A 505 0.56 9.23 14.21
N SER A 506 -0.35 9.79 15.00
CA SER A 506 -0.37 11.22 15.32
C SER A 506 0.89 11.66 16.07
N ARG A 507 1.39 10.80 16.97
CA ARG A 507 2.67 10.99 17.67
C ARG A 507 3.84 11.15 16.70
N VAL A 508 3.98 10.24 15.74
CA VAL A 508 5.11 10.24 14.79
C VAL A 508 5.03 11.41 13.80
N ILE A 509 3.89 11.65 13.16
CA ILE A 509 3.77 12.74 12.17
C ILE A 509 3.95 14.12 12.82
N SER A 510 3.57 14.28 14.09
CA SER A 510 3.77 15.55 14.81
C SER A 510 5.24 15.99 14.82
N ARG A 511 6.19 15.05 14.80
CA ARG A 511 7.63 15.35 14.83
C ARG A 511 8.11 16.06 13.58
N THR A 512 7.64 15.63 12.40
CA THR A 512 8.01 16.29 11.14
C THR A 512 7.35 17.67 11.02
N ILE A 513 6.11 17.80 11.53
CA ILE A 513 5.38 19.07 11.58
C ILE A 513 6.12 20.05 12.51
N SER A 514 6.50 19.62 13.72
CA SER A 514 7.25 20.43 14.67
C SER A 514 8.62 20.83 14.13
N GLN A 515 9.38 19.91 13.51
CA GLN A 515 10.66 20.25 12.89
C GLN A 515 10.51 21.25 11.75
N SER A 516 9.41 21.18 11.00
CA SER A 516 9.13 22.16 9.95
C SER A 516 8.79 23.53 10.52
N ALA A 517 8.03 23.57 11.61
CA ALA A 517 7.75 24.81 12.35
C ALA A 517 9.02 25.43 12.92
N GLU A 518 9.91 24.64 13.51
CA GLU A 518 11.22 25.08 14.01
C GLU A 518 12.06 25.67 12.88
N MET A 519 12.18 24.98 11.74
CA MET A 519 12.90 25.49 10.58
C MET A 519 12.34 26.82 10.06
N VAL A 520 11.01 27.01 10.08
CA VAL A 520 10.40 28.31 9.72
C VAL A 520 10.84 29.41 10.69
N VAL A 521 10.86 29.14 12.00
CA VAL A 521 11.27 30.11 13.03
C VAL A 521 12.77 30.41 12.96
N GLU A 522 13.59 29.43 12.57
CA GLU A 522 15.01 29.60 12.28
C GLU A 522 15.27 30.43 11.00
N GLY A 523 14.22 30.85 10.29
CA GLY A 523 14.32 31.66 9.08
C GLY A 523 14.70 30.87 7.84
N ILE A 524 14.55 29.54 7.83
CA ILE A 524 14.78 28.71 6.65
C ILE A 524 13.62 28.92 5.68
N ASN A 525 13.94 29.00 4.38
CA ASN A 525 12.94 29.20 3.34
C ASN A 525 11.88 28.07 3.33
N PRO A 526 10.58 28.36 3.56
CA PRO A 526 9.54 27.33 3.61
C PRO A 526 9.37 26.56 2.29
N VAL A 527 9.76 27.16 1.15
CA VAL A 527 9.81 26.46 -0.14
C VAL A 527 10.78 25.30 -0.10
N LEU A 528 11.94 25.46 0.53
CA LEU A 528 12.95 24.40 0.65
C LEU A 528 12.48 23.27 1.58
N ILE A 529 11.76 23.60 2.65
CA ILE A 529 11.17 22.60 3.56
C ILE A 529 10.18 21.70 2.82
N GLU A 530 9.27 22.32 2.07
CA GLU A 530 8.25 21.60 1.28
C GLU A 530 8.87 20.84 0.09
N ALA A 531 9.89 21.41 -0.55
CA ALA A 531 10.66 20.74 -1.59
C ALA A 531 11.43 19.53 -1.03
N ALA A 532 12.05 19.64 0.14
CA ALA A 532 12.76 18.56 0.81
C ALA A 532 11.80 17.43 1.20
N ALA A 533 10.61 17.75 1.72
CA ALA A 533 9.58 16.76 1.98
C ALA A 533 9.15 16.02 0.70
N ARG A 534 8.97 16.76 -0.40
CA ARG A 534 8.65 16.20 -1.72
C ARG A 534 9.78 15.30 -2.24
N ASP A 535 11.03 15.76 -2.16
CA ASP A 535 12.23 15.02 -2.61
C ASP A 535 12.55 13.82 -1.70
N ASN A 536 12.08 13.82 -0.46
CA ASN A 536 12.07 12.64 0.38
C ASN A 536 11.00 11.64 -0.02
N GLY A 537 9.97 12.05 -0.79
CA GLY A 537 8.89 11.18 -1.27
C GLY A 537 7.53 11.44 -0.62
N SER A 538 7.45 12.34 0.36
CA SER A 538 6.20 12.65 1.08
C SER A 538 5.11 13.11 0.10
N PRO A 539 3.87 12.60 0.22
CA PRO A 539 2.78 12.95 -0.70
C PRO A 539 2.36 14.42 -0.57
N VAL A 540 2.41 14.95 0.65
CA VAL A 540 2.13 16.35 1.00
C VAL A 540 3.28 16.83 1.89
N GLY A 541 3.72 18.08 1.72
CA GLY A 541 4.72 18.64 2.62
C GLY A 541 4.12 19.02 3.98
N PRO A 542 4.97 19.11 5.02
CA PRO A 542 4.54 19.17 6.41
C PRO A 542 3.77 20.44 6.78
N LEU A 543 4.10 21.59 6.18
CA LEU A 543 3.40 22.86 6.44
C LEU A 543 2.01 22.84 5.80
N ALA A 544 1.93 22.31 4.58
CA ALA A 544 0.65 22.09 3.91
C ALA A 544 -0.23 21.05 4.62
N ALA A 545 0.38 19.98 5.17
CA ALA A 545 -0.34 18.91 5.86
C ALA A 545 -1.07 19.43 7.10
N ILE A 546 -0.40 20.23 7.95
CA ILE A 546 -1.03 20.79 9.15
C ILE A 546 -2.09 21.86 8.81
N ASP A 547 -1.92 22.60 7.72
CA ASP A 547 -2.97 23.49 7.22
C ASP A 547 -4.22 22.72 6.76
N GLU A 548 -4.06 21.51 6.21
CA GLU A 548 -5.17 20.63 5.80
C GLU A 548 -5.88 19.99 7.00
N ILE A 549 -5.13 19.55 8.02
CA ILE A 549 -5.68 19.04 9.29
C ILE A 549 -6.43 20.16 10.04
N SER A 550 -5.85 21.37 10.06
CA SER A 550 -6.24 22.62 10.74
C SER A 550 -5.28 23.01 11.86
N GLN A 551 -4.65 24.18 11.67
CA GLN A 551 -3.84 24.87 12.68
C GLN A 551 -4.65 25.17 13.95
N GLU A 552 -5.92 25.56 13.81
CA GLU A 552 -6.78 25.82 14.97
C GLU A 552 -7.00 24.55 15.81
N THR A 553 -7.29 23.42 15.17
CA THR A 553 -7.50 22.16 15.89
C THR A 553 -6.21 21.76 16.62
N ALA A 554 -5.07 21.84 15.94
CA ALA A 554 -3.77 21.56 16.55
C ALA A 554 -3.46 22.50 17.73
N TYR A 555 -3.79 23.80 17.60
CA TYR A 555 -3.63 24.79 18.66
C TYR A 555 -4.48 24.45 19.90
N LYS A 556 -5.77 24.15 19.70
CA LYS A 556 -6.68 23.76 20.79
C LYS A 556 -6.24 22.46 21.46
N ASN A 557 -5.76 21.49 20.69
CA ASN A 557 -5.19 20.26 21.23
C ASN A 557 -3.95 20.57 22.08
N GLY A 558 -3.06 21.46 21.62
CA GLY A 558 -1.91 21.91 22.40
C GLY A 558 -2.30 22.59 23.73
N LEU A 559 -3.33 23.43 23.72
CA LEU A 559 -3.87 24.02 24.95
C LEU A 559 -4.45 22.97 25.90
N GLN A 560 -5.12 21.94 25.37
CA GLN A 560 -5.64 20.86 26.19
C GLN A 560 -4.51 20.04 26.82
N VAL A 561 -3.46 19.71 26.05
CA VAL A 561 -2.28 19.01 26.58
C VAL A 561 -1.59 19.85 27.66
N LYS A 562 -1.46 21.17 27.44
CA LYS A 562 -0.94 22.08 28.46
C LYS A 562 -1.76 22.01 29.76
N ALA A 563 -3.09 22.11 29.65
CA ALA A 563 -3.98 22.02 30.79
C ALA A 563 -3.88 20.66 31.50
N ASP A 564 -3.72 19.57 30.75
CA ASP A 564 -3.57 18.22 31.29
C ASP A 564 -2.25 18.08 32.06
N VAL A 565 -1.12 18.58 31.52
CA VAL A 565 0.18 18.59 32.20
C VAL A 565 0.12 19.39 33.50
N GLU A 566 -0.46 20.59 33.46
CA GLU A 566 -0.60 21.46 34.63
C GLU A 566 -1.52 20.83 35.68
N ALA A 567 -2.63 20.20 35.26
CA ALA A 567 -3.56 19.51 36.15
C ALA A 567 -2.94 18.27 36.83
N GLN A 568 -1.97 17.62 36.17
CA GLN A 568 -1.20 16.50 36.73
C GLN A 568 -0.02 16.95 37.61
N GLY A 569 0.11 18.26 37.88
CA GLY A 569 1.19 18.84 38.69
C GLY A 569 2.53 18.94 37.95
N GLY A 570 2.54 18.74 36.64
CA GLY A 570 3.69 18.98 35.78
C GLY A 570 3.87 20.46 35.44
N VAL A 571 5.06 20.81 34.96
CA VAL A 571 5.36 22.16 34.47
C VAL A 571 5.31 22.13 32.94
N TRP A 572 4.37 22.88 32.35
CA TRP A 572 4.33 23.05 30.90
C TRP A 572 5.57 23.79 30.41
N GLN A 573 6.32 23.16 29.52
CA GLN A 573 7.42 23.82 28.83
C GLN A 573 6.93 24.36 27.49
N GLN A 574 6.92 25.69 27.38
CA GLN A 574 6.61 26.36 26.13
C GLN A 574 7.66 25.99 25.08
N ASN A 575 7.22 25.46 23.94
CA ASN A 575 8.11 25.12 22.83
C ASN A 575 7.87 26.03 21.61
N VAL A 576 8.83 26.03 20.68
CA VAL A 576 8.84 26.89 19.48
C VAL A 576 7.58 26.68 18.64
N THR A 577 7.16 25.43 18.44
CA THR A 577 5.97 25.10 17.65
C THR A 577 4.69 25.71 18.25
N ALA A 578 4.50 25.61 19.57
CA ALA A 578 3.33 26.15 20.25
C ALA A 578 3.26 27.68 20.14
N THR A 579 4.40 28.36 20.29
CA THR A 579 4.49 29.82 20.14
C THR A 579 4.21 30.27 18.70
N LEU A 580 4.79 29.59 17.71
CA LEU A 580 4.53 29.87 16.30
C LEU A 580 3.04 29.69 15.97
N MET A 581 2.45 28.60 16.44
CA MET A 581 1.05 28.29 16.19
C MET A 581 0.11 29.32 16.83
N ASP A 582 0.39 29.77 18.05
CA ASP A 582 -0.34 30.87 18.70
C ASP A 582 -0.27 32.17 17.87
N THR A 583 0.92 32.55 17.42
CA THR A 583 1.12 33.72 16.54
C THR A 583 0.30 33.62 15.26
N LEU A 584 0.37 32.49 14.55
CA LEU A 584 -0.38 32.29 13.32
C LEU A 584 -1.89 32.33 13.56
N VAL A 585 -2.39 31.58 14.55
CA VAL A 585 -3.82 31.40 14.81
C VAL A 585 -4.44 32.66 15.39
N ASN A 586 -3.87 33.22 16.46
CA ASN A 586 -4.50 34.29 17.24
C ASN A 586 -4.09 35.69 16.78
N GLN A 587 -2.86 35.89 16.32
CA GLN A 587 -2.37 37.22 15.95
C GLN A 587 -2.59 37.51 14.47
N HIS A 588 -2.59 36.48 13.62
CA HIS A 588 -2.71 36.63 12.16
C HIS A 588 -3.92 35.94 11.53
N ASN A 589 -4.80 35.31 12.33
CA ASN A 589 -6.01 34.62 11.88
C ASN A 589 -5.75 33.54 10.81
N ARG A 590 -4.64 32.82 10.94
CA ARG A 590 -4.18 31.78 10.00
C ARG A 590 -4.48 30.39 10.56
N ARG A 591 -5.76 30.02 10.51
CA ARG A 591 -6.34 28.83 11.18
C ARG A 591 -6.29 27.53 10.36
N GLY A 592 -5.77 27.59 9.13
CA GLY A 592 -5.66 26.47 8.19
C GLY A 592 -6.55 26.63 6.96
N LYS A 593 -6.50 25.64 6.06
CA LYS A 593 -7.12 25.63 4.72
C LYS A 593 -8.61 25.94 4.73
N ARG A 594 -9.36 25.34 5.67
CA ARG A 594 -10.81 25.56 5.80
C ARG A 594 -11.17 27.04 6.06
N TYR A 595 -10.26 27.78 6.67
CA TYR A 595 -10.43 29.19 7.00
C TYR A 595 -9.76 30.13 5.97
N GLY A 596 -9.29 29.59 4.85
CA GLY A 596 -8.67 30.34 3.76
C GLY A 596 -7.18 30.63 3.94
N GLY A 597 -6.57 30.28 5.08
CA GLY A 597 -5.15 30.55 5.30
C GLY A 597 -4.53 29.91 6.53
N GLY A 598 -3.30 29.43 6.38
CA GLY A 598 -2.40 28.88 7.40
C GLY A 598 -0.96 29.32 7.10
N TYR A 599 -0.01 28.39 6.97
CA TYR A 599 1.28 28.67 6.31
C TYR A 599 1.11 29.09 4.83
N TYR A 600 0.03 28.62 4.20
CA TYR A 600 -0.36 28.99 2.85
C TYR A 600 -1.55 29.95 2.84
N ASP A 601 -1.67 30.72 1.76
CA ASP A 601 -2.94 31.29 1.31
C ASP A 601 -3.66 30.29 0.39
N TYR A 602 -4.97 30.16 0.58
CA TYR A 602 -5.84 29.30 -0.22
C TYR A 602 -6.89 30.11 -0.97
N PRO A 603 -6.48 30.93 -1.97
CA PRO A 603 -7.41 31.67 -2.81
C PRO A 603 -8.34 30.73 -3.58
N LYS A 604 -9.60 31.13 -3.71
CA LYS A 604 -10.57 30.41 -4.54
C LYS A 604 -10.10 30.42 -6.01
N ASP A 605 -10.18 29.26 -6.67
CA ASP A 605 -9.88 29.08 -8.10
C ASP A 605 -8.44 29.44 -8.51
N GLN A 606 -7.51 29.49 -7.56
CA GLN A 606 -6.09 29.75 -7.82
C GLN A 606 -5.20 28.74 -7.07
N PRO A 607 -3.97 28.46 -7.54
CA PRO A 607 -3.03 27.62 -6.80
C PRO A 607 -2.74 28.19 -5.42
N LYS A 608 -2.60 27.32 -4.41
CA LYS A 608 -2.11 27.72 -3.10
C LYS A 608 -0.71 28.35 -3.23
N ARG A 609 -0.41 29.32 -2.38
CA ARG A 609 0.91 29.98 -2.32
C ARG A 609 1.31 30.20 -0.88
N LEU A 610 2.61 30.18 -0.58
CA LEU A 610 3.08 30.47 0.77
C LEU A 610 2.69 31.89 1.17
N TRP A 611 2.28 32.06 2.42
CA TRP A 611 1.87 33.35 2.95
C TRP A 611 3.10 34.26 3.12
N PRO A 612 3.14 35.46 2.48
CA PRO A 612 4.30 36.36 2.57
C PRO A 612 4.64 36.81 3.99
N GLY A 613 3.68 36.75 4.92
CA GLY A 613 3.90 37.09 6.32
C GLY A 613 4.91 36.18 7.01
N LEU A 614 5.12 34.94 6.54
CA LEU A 614 6.16 34.06 7.10
C LEU A 614 7.55 34.68 6.96
N GLN A 615 7.86 35.23 5.79
CA GLN A 615 9.15 35.90 5.57
C GLN A 615 9.27 37.15 6.43
N ALA A 616 8.22 37.98 6.48
CA ALA A 616 8.24 39.21 7.27
C ALA A 616 8.44 38.95 8.78
N LEU A 617 7.92 37.83 9.29
CA LEU A 617 8.01 37.46 10.70
C LEU A 617 9.33 36.77 11.07
N PHE A 618 9.81 35.85 10.24
CA PHE A 618 10.89 34.93 10.62
C PHE A 618 12.15 35.03 9.77
N ALA A 619 12.12 35.80 8.68
CA ALA A 619 13.27 36.05 7.82
C ALA A 619 13.28 37.51 7.30
N PRO A 620 13.12 38.54 8.17
CA PRO A 620 13.01 39.93 7.75
C PRO A 620 14.27 40.44 7.04
N ASP A 621 15.44 39.92 7.41
CA ASP A 621 16.74 40.26 6.84
C ASP A 621 17.21 39.29 5.74
N GLY A 622 16.34 38.37 5.32
CA GLY A 622 16.66 37.29 4.38
C GLY A 622 16.59 35.90 5.01
N TYR A 623 16.53 34.88 4.16
CA TYR A 623 16.48 33.49 4.61
C TYR A 623 17.84 32.99 5.08
N THR A 624 17.83 32.10 6.06
CA THR A 624 19.01 31.40 6.56
C THR A 624 19.27 30.15 5.73
N ASP A 625 20.50 30.01 5.23
CA ASP A 625 20.94 28.85 4.48
C ASP A 625 21.48 27.76 5.40
N ILE A 626 21.01 26.54 5.20
CA ILE A 626 21.60 25.32 5.76
C ILE A 626 21.76 24.28 4.65
N PRO A 627 22.62 23.27 4.81
CA PRO A 627 22.71 22.18 3.85
C PRO A 627 21.34 21.56 3.56
N TYR A 628 20.97 21.43 2.28
CA TYR A 628 19.66 20.89 1.88
C TYR A 628 19.42 19.47 2.42
N GLN A 629 20.49 18.68 2.54
CA GLN A 629 20.41 17.34 3.14
C GLN A 629 20.02 17.39 4.62
N ASP A 630 20.41 18.43 5.37
CA ASP A 630 19.98 18.58 6.77
C ASP A 630 18.46 18.83 6.84
N ILE A 631 17.89 19.64 5.92
CA ILE A 631 16.43 19.83 5.85
C ILE A 631 15.75 18.49 5.60
N LYS A 632 16.26 17.69 4.64
CA LYS A 632 15.72 16.36 4.34
C LYS A 632 15.80 15.43 5.53
N ASP A 633 16.94 15.39 6.22
CA ASP A 633 17.18 14.48 7.34
C ASP A 633 16.36 14.88 8.56
N ARG A 634 16.26 16.18 8.88
CA ARG A 634 15.42 16.67 9.98
C ARG A 634 13.97 16.18 9.87
N LEU A 635 13.43 16.11 8.64
CA LEU A 635 12.07 15.65 8.39
C LEU A 635 11.89 14.12 8.56
N LEU A 636 12.89 13.30 8.22
CA LEU A 636 12.79 11.83 8.27
C LEU A 636 13.29 11.25 9.60
N PHE A 637 14.42 11.74 10.10
CA PHE A 637 15.05 11.25 11.33
C PHE A 637 14.18 11.53 12.54
N SER A 638 13.56 12.72 12.61
CA SER A 638 12.68 13.07 13.74
C SER A 638 11.48 12.12 13.88
N GLN A 639 10.90 11.66 12.77
CA GLN A 639 9.83 10.67 12.76
C GLN A 639 10.35 9.28 13.12
N SER A 640 11.48 8.87 12.54
CA SER A 640 12.04 7.53 12.72
C SER A 640 12.52 7.30 14.15
N LEU A 641 13.18 8.30 14.75
CA LEU A 641 13.57 8.27 16.16
C LEU A 641 12.35 8.19 17.09
N GLU A 642 11.25 8.87 16.75
CA GLU A 642 10.02 8.79 17.53
C GLU A 642 9.33 7.44 17.41
N ALA A 643 9.39 6.79 16.23
CA ALA A 643 8.93 5.42 16.08
C ALA A 643 9.75 4.45 16.94
N VAL A 644 11.06 4.66 17.07
CA VAL A 644 11.92 3.88 18.00
C VAL A 644 11.50 4.13 19.46
N ARG A 645 11.20 5.37 19.86
CA ARG A 645 10.68 5.66 21.20
C ARG A 645 9.34 4.98 21.46
N ALA A 646 8.40 5.07 20.51
CA ALA A 646 7.11 4.39 20.61
C ALA A 646 7.25 2.88 20.73
N LEU A 647 8.23 2.26 20.07
CA LEU A 647 8.55 0.84 20.21
C LEU A 647 9.17 0.53 21.58
N GLN A 648 10.12 1.34 22.04
CA GLN A 648 10.79 1.19 23.34
C GLN A 648 9.81 1.32 24.52
N GLU A 649 8.84 2.21 24.40
CA GLU A 649 7.79 2.44 25.41
C GLU A 649 6.64 1.43 25.33
N GLY A 650 6.65 0.54 24.32
CA GLY A 650 5.61 -0.46 24.11
C GLY A 650 4.30 0.10 23.54
N VAL A 651 4.26 1.36 23.09
CA VAL A 651 3.11 1.93 22.34
C VAL A 651 2.97 1.20 21.01
N LEU A 652 4.06 1.12 20.25
CA LEU A 652 4.11 0.33 19.03
C LEU A 652 4.38 -1.14 19.39
N ARG A 653 3.52 -2.06 18.94
CA ARG A 653 3.64 -3.49 19.26
C ARG A 653 4.55 -4.27 18.32
N THR A 654 4.57 -3.89 17.04
CA THR A 654 5.33 -4.62 16.01
C THR A 654 5.95 -3.68 14.99
N VAL A 655 7.07 -4.08 14.40
CA VAL A 655 7.75 -3.32 13.33
C VAL A 655 6.86 -3.20 12.09
N ALA A 656 6.15 -4.27 11.72
CA ALA A 656 5.25 -4.28 10.57
C ALA A 656 4.11 -3.26 10.71
N ASP A 657 3.46 -3.21 11.88
CA ASP A 657 2.42 -2.20 12.16
C ASP A 657 2.98 -0.77 12.05
N GLY A 658 4.21 -0.55 12.54
CA GLY A 658 4.85 0.76 12.50
C GLY A 658 5.19 1.21 11.09
N ASN A 659 5.82 0.34 10.30
CA ASN A 659 6.17 0.64 8.92
C ASN A 659 4.93 0.85 8.05
N ILE A 660 4.00 -0.09 8.05
CA ILE A 660 2.77 0.01 7.24
C ILE A 660 1.89 1.17 7.70
N GLY A 661 1.75 1.35 9.02
CA GLY A 661 1.06 2.48 9.62
C GLY A 661 1.65 3.82 9.19
N SER A 662 2.98 3.93 9.19
CA SER A 662 3.66 5.17 8.79
C SER A 662 3.43 5.51 7.31
N ILE A 663 3.46 4.53 6.42
CA ILE A 663 3.27 4.73 4.99
C ILE A 663 1.81 5.08 4.67
N LEU A 664 0.86 4.27 5.18
CA LEU A 664 -0.56 4.37 4.81
C LEU A 664 -1.32 5.45 5.59
N GLY A 665 -0.91 5.74 6.83
CA GLY A 665 -1.59 6.68 7.71
C GLY A 665 -1.08 8.10 7.56
N ILE A 666 0.24 8.27 7.64
CA ILE A 666 0.87 9.60 7.75
C ILE A 666 1.74 9.98 6.54
N GLY A 667 1.78 9.12 5.51
CA GLY A 667 2.47 9.42 4.26
C GLY A 667 3.99 9.43 4.37
N PHE A 668 4.57 8.65 5.30
CA PHE A 668 6.02 8.43 5.32
C PHE A 668 6.47 7.85 3.96
N PRO A 669 7.65 8.23 3.44
CA PRO A 669 8.02 7.86 2.08
C PRO A 669 7.98 6.36 1.79
N ALA A 670 7.06 5.96 0.92
CA ALA A 670 6.79 4.55 0.60
C ALA A 670 8.04 3.77 0.15
N GLN A 671 8.92 4.42 -0.61
CA GLN A 671 10.12 3.80 -1.16
C GLN A 671 11.20 3.50 -0.09
N SER A 672 11.08 4.08 1.10
CA SER A 672 11.97 3.78 2.24
C SER A 672 11.56 2.51 2.99
N GLY A 673 10.37 1.97 2.72
CA GLY A 673 9.83 0.79 3.42
C GLY A 673 9.20 1.08 4.78
N GLY A 674 9.17 2.35 5.23
CA GLY A 674 8.57 2.77 6.49
C GLY A 674 9.59 3.27 7.51
N VAL A 675 9.11 3.88 8.59
CA VAL A 675 9.94 4.59 9.59
C VAL A 675 11.06 3.75 10.21
N LEU A 676 10.84 2.46 10.48
CA LEU A 676 11.85 1.59 11.08
C LEU A 676 12.70 0.90 10.01
N GLN A 677 12.12 0.57 8.84
CA GLN A 677 12.89 0.03 7.72
C GLN A 677 13.88 1.06 7.15
N PHE A 678 13.53 2.34 7.18
CA PHE A 678 14.43 3.43 6.81
C PHE A 678 15.73 3.38 7.62
N ILE A 679 15.67 3.07 8.91
CA ILE A 679 16.84 2.93 9.79
C ILE A 679 17.72 1.75 9.33
N ASN A 680 17.10 0.60 9.02
CA ASN A 680 17.83 -0.57 8.51
C ASN A 680 18.54 -0.25 7.18
N ALA A 681 17.83 0.41 6.26
CA ALA A 681 18.35 0.76 4.94
C ALA A 681 19.46 1.84 5.00
N TYR A 682 19.39 2.74 5.98
CA TYR A 682 20.46 3.71 6.24
C TYR A 682 21.69 3.05 6.88
N GLY A 683 21.49 1.93 7.57
CA GLY A 683 22.47 1.27 8.43
C GLY A 683 22.35 1.78 9.86
N VAL A 684 22.14 0.87 10.83
CA VAL A 684 21.83 1.22 12.23
C VAL A 684 22.91 2.13 12.84
N GLU A 685 24.19 1.79 12.70
CA GLU A 685 25.29 2.59 13.23
C GLU A 685 25.43 3.95 12.53
N ALA A 686 25.32 3.96 11.21
CA ALA A 686 25.36 5.20 10.43
C ALA A 686 24.19 6.13 10.79
N PHE A 687 23.01 5.56 11.05
CA PHE A 687 21.83 6.31 11.45
C PHE A 687 22.01 6.93 12.84
N ILE A 688 22.61 6.20 13.79
CA ILE A 688 22.97 6.71 15.11
C ILE A 688 23.92 7.91 14.96
N ALA A 689 25.04 7.73 14.25
CA ALA A 689 26.03 8.79 14.04
C ALA A 689 25.39 10.04 13.44
N ARG A 690 24.55 9.87 12.41
CA ARG A 690 23.84 10.99 11.79
C ARG A 690 22.85 11.65 12.74
N SER A 691 22.17 10.89 13.57
CA SER A 691 21.25 11.41 14.59
C SER A 691 21.98 12.26 15.64
N GLU A 692 23.17 11.84 16.07
CA GLU A 692 24.01 12.58 17.03
C GLU A 692 24.52 13.91 16.44
N GLU A 693 24.91 13.92 15.16
CA GLU A 693 25.24 15.16 14.44
C GLU A 693 24.05 16.12 14.39
N LEU A 694 22.86 15.62 14.04
CA LEU A 694 21.64 16.41 14.01
C LEU A 694 21.26 16.91 15.40
N ALA A 695 21.44 16.09 16.44
CA ALA A 695 21.16 16.48 17.82
C ALA A 695 22.07 17.63 18.28
N THR A 696 23.35 17.54 17.94
CA THR A 696 24.34 18.59 18.25
C THR A 696 24.00 19.91 17.58
N ARG A 697 23.45 19.87 16.35
CA ARG A 697 23.20 21.08 15.54
C ARG A 697 21.80 21.66 15.71
N TYR A 698 20.80 20.80 15.93
CA TYR A 698 19.38 21.13 15.85
C TYR A 698 18.58 20.70 17.09
N GLY A 699 19.24 20.15 18.11
CA GLY A 699 18.66 19.92 19.43
C GLY A 699 18.01 18.55 19.64
N ASP A 700 17.34 18.42 20.78
CA ASP A 700 17.00 17.13 21.41
C ASP A 700 15.99 16.27 20.64
N ALA A 701 15.34 16.82 19.62
CA ALA A 701 14.46 16.05 18.74
C ALA A 701 15.19 14.84 18.10
N PHE A 702 16.51 14.95 17.94
CA PHE A 702 17.36 13.96 17.30
C PHE A 702 18.12 13.06 18.28
N THR A 703 17.91 13.22 19.60
CA THR A 703 18.58 12.38 20.61
C THR A 703 18.21 10.91 20.42
N VAL A 704 19.23 10.05 20.35
CA VAL A 704 19.10 8.64 20.06
C VAL A 704 18.50 7.86 21.25
N PRO A 705 17.37 7.14 21.07
CA PRO A 705 16.82 6.27 22.11
C PRO A 705 17.74 5.07 22.42
N GLN A 706 17.73 4.62 23.68
CA GLN A 706 18.59 3.53 24.16
C GLN A 706 18.42 2.23 23.35
N LEU A 707 17.19 1.91 22.94
CA LEU A 707 16.88 0.74 22.12
C LEU A 707 17.71 0.69 20.83
N LEU A 708 18.04 1.83 20.23
CA LEU A 708 18.82 1.87 19.01
C LEU A 708 20.29 1.52 19.25
N TYR A 709 20.87 2.03 20.35
CA TYR A 709 22.22 1.63 20.78
C TYR A 709 22.28 0.14 21.14
N ASP A 710 21.25 -0.38 21.80
CA ASP A 710 21.20 -1.80 22.18
C ASP A 710 21.16 -2.70 20.94
N LYS A 711 20.38 -2.31 19.92
CA LYS A 711 20.35 -2.99 18.62
C LYS A 711 21.69 -2.92 17.89
N ALA A 712 22.34 -1.76 17.87
CA ALA A 712 23.67 -1.61 17.27
C ALA A 712 24.70 -2.53 17.94
N ARG A 713 24.77 -2.53 19.28
CA ARG A 713 25.68 -3.41 20.05
C ARG A 713 25.44 -4.89 19.78
N ALA A 714 24.19 -5.27 19.54
CA ALA A 714 23.80 -6.64 19.24
C ALA A 714 23.90 -7.00 17.74
N ASN A 715 24.30 -6.06 16.86
CA ASN A 715 24.26 -6.18 15.41
C ASN A 715 22.88 -6.64 14.88
N GLN A 716 21.80 -6.03 15.41
CA GLN A 716 20.42 -6.38 15.12
C GLN A 716 19.69 -5.27 14.35
N GLN A 717 18.88 -5.69 13.38
CA GLN A 717 17.95 -4.82 12.66
C GLN A 717 16.57 -4.76 13.32
N PHE A 718 15.70 -3.89 12.83
CA PHE A 718 14.25 -3.94 13.11
C PHE A 718 13.58 -4.92 12.14
N LEU A 719 12.93 -5.97 12.66
CA LEU A 719 12.30 -7.03 11.85
C LEU A 719 10.78 -7.08 12.06
#